data_AF-A0A1K1QZK4-F1
#
_entry.id   AF-A0A1K1QZK4-F1
#
_cell.length_a   1.000
_cell.length_b   1.000
_cell.length_c   1.000
_cell.angle_alpha   90.00
_cell.angle_beta   90.00
_cell.angle_gamma   90.00
#
_symmetry.space_group_name_H-M   'P 1'
#
loop_
_entity.id
_entity.type
_entity.pdbx_description
1 polymer ?
#
loop_
_entity_poly.entity_id
_entity_poly.type
_entity_poly.pdbx_seq_one_letter_code
_entity_poly.pdbx_strand_id
1 'polypeptide(L)'
;MNMKMTTGSHYAAYSPLNLQNQVINRWLVSGILTRNVRFEPMTMEGDINDWLIKGFSIHENPCRKEFVEARREAKPELPLSNPPSLGDTVRMWDSESKWDLYFPWGNSRVEESGFYYVPTHMLRYAYTVIVSPQAHKAVFNLKTCGGVALWVNGRPVCDFTPFTRNIEQKTQVEIELQEGENEFFICHEDLAERDTLYHYTLEYTGAESLEIRLPLTETEPAQAVMGIEAALEQAYFPKDSVTDDEIHLVFEQPYSSEITFDVSFSSFFSGKYSMERKLEAGQQRLSLGHTSDYSIDYKYFELSTRIGHATVRKLFGIELHNSRFQPQNSLAMTVEERKQVALECVAALGIPNIHTAIAKLQTGGDPEQSRAMILNGLTGIQERRDCADFYLIAIFRFWRDYRDSGLFDDDFWRQVKETILGFRYWIDEPGDDVMWFFSENHALLFHSCQLLAGQLFPEDKFTNSGETGAERQAKAEKQLIGWFERFMEEGLAEWNSSAYIPIDFLGLIQLYDLAELPVLREQAKKAMDLLYIYMTAEAHQGYLTSTFGRSYEKELIGNHAAGTTSLIWVGYGTGNVNSTSFNVSLYLSDYVPPQELGELTGLSAENELEFELEQGKDGYAKLIHYRTHSFVMSSIADFRAGLKGYQEHVLHLAFSPVAQVWVNHPGEIYAHGSGRPCFWAGNGYLPKAAQYKGLGMLLFDIDPDHDADYTHAYFPAYAFTRVESRGSWFFGEREGAYAAVYAAGGLELTTTGVNRGRELTSKGRRNVWLVVASDDREFRSFDQFIESMVTMPLEVSAETLQVRVEDPRYGDVRLGWKEPLTVNGETVQIRDCGGEGRLTRKVREAAVQ
;
A
#
# COMPACT_ATOMS: atom_id res chain seq x y z
N MET A 1 -7.02 -20.67 -13.98
CA MET A 1 -6.02 -21.14 -14.98
C MET A 1 -5.55 -22.52 -14.57
N ASN A 2 -5.77 -23.56 -15.39
CA ASN A 2 -5.44 -24.94 -15.01
C ASN A 2 -4.03 -25.31 -15.46
N MET A 3 -3.05 -25.24 -14.56
CA MET A 3 -1.72 -25.85 -14.77
C MET A 3 -1.89 -27.38 -14.78
N LYS A 4 -1.46 -28.05 -15.87
CA LYS A 4 -1.38 -29.52 -15.90
C LYS A 4 -0.15 -29.96 -15.12
N MET A 5 -0.37 -30.80 -14.11
CA MET A 5 0.65 -31.34 -13.22
C MET A 5 0.93 -32.81 -13.57
N THR A 6 2.19 -33.18 -13.78
CA THR A 6 2.63 -34.57 -14.00
C THR A 6 3.79 -34.91 -13.07
N THR A 7 3.75 -36.08 -12.42
CA THR A 7 4.73 -36.47 -11.39
C THR A 7 5.88 -37.30 -11.98
N GLY A 8 7.12 -36.92 -11.69
CA GLY A 8 8.31 -37.78 -11.76
C GLY A 8 8.89 -37.97 -10.35
N SER A 9 9.55 -39.09 -10.05
CA SER A 9 10.02 -39.39 -8.68
C SER A 9 11.11 -38.45 -8.15
N HIS A 10 11.73 -37.64 -9.00
CA HIS A 10 12.85 -36.74 -8.66
C HIS A 10 12.65 -35.28 -9.10
N TYR A 11 11.48 -34.92 -9.65
CA TYR A 11 11.19 -33.57 -10.11
C TYR A 11 9.74 -33.18 -9.84
N ALA A 12 9.51 -31.91 -9.51
CA ALA A 12 8.20 -31.28 -9.69
C ALA A 12 8.14 -30.68 -11.10
N ALA A 13 7.18 -31.14 -11.91
CA ALA A 13 6.98 -30.66 -13.28
C ALA A 13 5.80 -29.68 -13.36
N TYR A 14 6.04 -28.57 -14.03
CA TYR A 14 5.09 -27.48 -14.20
C TYR A 14 5.03 -27.06 -15.67
N SER A 15 3.84 -26.68 -16.14
CA SER A 15 3.74 -25.91 -17.38
C SER A 15 4.14 -24.45 -17.13
N PRO A 16 4.79 -23.76 -18.09
CA PRO A 16 4.93 -22.31 -18.06
C PRO A 16 3.60 -21.61 -17.83
N LEU A 17 3.63 -20.46 -17.13
CA LEU A 17 2.45 -19.63 -16.97
C LEU A 17 2.11 -19.02 -18.34
N ASN A 18 0.93 -19.34 -18.87
CA ASN A 18 0.53 -18.91 -20.20
C ASN A 18 -0.23 -17.57 -20.15
N LEU A 19 0.47 -16.47 -20.43
CA LEU A 19 -0.13 -15.15 -20.63
C LEU A 19 -0.19 -14.86 -22.14
N GLN A 20 0.24 -13.67 -22.59
CA GLN A 20 0.49 -13.42 -24.01
C GLN A 20 1.62 -14.30 -24.56
N ASN A 21 2.61 -14.61 -23.70
CA ASN A 21 3.74 -15.50 -23.95
C ASN A 21 3.78 -16.59 -22.86
N GLN A 22 4.61 -17.63 -23.06
CA GLN A 22 4.85 -18.67 -22.06
C GLN A 22 5.92 -18.19 -21.05
N VAL A 23 5.55 -17.97 -19.79
CA VAL A 23 6.43 -17.40 -18.76
C VAL A 23 7.09 -18.48 -17.91
N ILE A 24 8.43 -18.40 -17.77
CA ILE A 24 9.21 -19.26 -16.89
C ILE A 24 9.27 -18.65 -15.49
N ASN A 25 8.32 -19.01 -14.62
CA ASN A 25 8.19 -18.43 -13.27
C ASN A 25 8.45 -19.44 -12.14
N ARG A 26 9.03 -20.61 -12.44
CA ARG A 26 9.35 -21.65 -11.45
C ARG A 26 10.86 -21.87 -11.40
N TRP A 27 11.44 -21.67 -10.22
CA TRP A 27 12.88 -21.67 -10.00
C TRP A 27 13.22 -22.25 -8.63
N LEU A 28 14.37 -22.89 -8.52
CA LEU A 28 15.11 -22.97 -7.26
C LEU A 28 15.82 -21.62 -7.09
N VAL A 29 15.77 -21.01 -5.90
CA VAL A 29 16.38 -19.70 -5.63
C VAL A 29 17.25 -19.76 -4.37
N SER A 30 18.36 -19.03 -4.36
CA SER A 30 19.27 -18.98 -3.21
C SER A 30 18.73 -18.17 -2.03
N GLY A 31 17.59 -17.49 -2.16
CA GLY A 31 17.25 -16.32 -1.35
C GLY A 31 18.12 -15.11 -1.69
N ILE A 32 17.83 -13.95 -1.09
CA ILE A 32 18.56 -12.70 -1.33
C ILE A 32 19.74 -12.58 -0.38
N LEU A 33 20.92 -12.40 -0.95
CA LEU A 33 22.16 -12.05 -0.27
C LEU A 33 22.26 -10.53 -0.30
N THR A 34 22.49 -9.89 0.84
CA THR A 34 22.49 -8.42 0.96
C THR A 34 23.73 -7.90 1.68
N ARG A 35 24.21 -6.71 1.28
CA ARG A 35 25.16 -5.92 2.08
C ARG A 35 24.85 -4.44 1.95
N ASN A 36 24.98 -3.69 3.04
CA ASN A 36 24.92 -2.24 2.97
C ASN A 36 26.16 -1.70 2.25
N VAL A 37 25.98 -0.67 1.44
CA VAL A 37 27.05 -0.01 0.69
C VAL A 37 27.05 1.47 1.00
N ARG A 38 28.24 2.08 0.96
CA ARG A 38 28.46 3.50 1.21
C ARG A 38 29.10 4.08 -0.04
N PHE A 39 28.80 5.34 -0.30
CA PHE A 39 29.24 6.06 -1.50
C PHE A 39 29.84 7.39 -1.10
N GLU A 40 30.46 8.08 -2.06
CA GLU A 40 30.95 9.43 -1.82
C GLU A 40 29.77 10.38 -1.50
N PRO A 41 29.74 11.04 -0.32
CA PRO A 41 28.64 11.92 0.06
C PRO A 41 28.49 13.12 -0.86
N MET A 42 27.25 13.48 -1.18
CA MET A 42 26.98 14.61 -2.07
C MET A 42 25.67 15.34 -1.77
N THR A 43 25.51 16.51 -2.39
CA THR A 43 24.31 17.34 -2.31
C THR A 43 23.40 17.09 -3.52
N MET A 44 22.10 17.37 -3.36
CA MET A 44 21.09 17.26 -4.41
C MET A 44 20.24 18.54 -4.48
N GLU A 45 19.59 18.75 -5.62
CA GLU A 45 18.63 19.82 -5.86
C GLU A 45 17.33 19.23 -6.42
N GLY A 46 16.20 19.84 -6.08
CA GLY A 46 14.88 19.44 -6.57
C GLY A 46 13.77 20.29 -5.95
N ASP A 47 12.63 20.36 -6.64
CA ASP A 47 11.44 21.00 -6.11
C ASP A 47 10.54 19.95 -5.44
N ILE A 48 9.80 20.40 -4.43
CA ILE A 48 8.83 19.58 -3.71
C ILE A 48 7.68 19.25 -4.67
N ASN A 49 7.25 17.99 -4.65
CA ASN A 49 6.14 17.43 -5.42
C ASN A 49 6.29 17.38 -6.94
N ASP A 50 7.44 17.78 -7.51
CA ASP A 50 7.66 17.73 -8.96
C ASP A 50 7.58 16.30 -9.53
N TRP A 51 7.84 15.30 -8.68
CA TRP A 51 7.71 13.87 -9.00
C TRP A 51 6.27 13.43 -9.29
N LEU A 52 5.25 14.10 -8.72
CA LEU A 52 3.83 13.79 -8.99
C LEU A 52 3.47 14.05 -10.45
N ILE A 53 4.09 15.07 -11.05
CA ILE A 53 3.84 15.50 -12.42
C ILE A 53 4.81 14.81 -13.40
N LYS A 54 6.10 14.80 -13.07
CA LYS A 54 7.16 14.36 -13.99
C LYS A 54 7.49 12.86 -13.87
N GLY A 55 7.04 12.20 -12.81
CA GLY A 55 7.27 10.77 -12.53
C GLY A 55 8.19 10.53 -11.33
N PHE A 56 8.13 9.30 -10.78
CA PHE A 56 8.76 8.92 -9.51
C PHE A 56 10.28 8.76 -9.55
N SER A 57 10.85 8.50 -10.73
CA SER A 57 12.28 8.24 -10.91
C SER A 57 13.03 9.44 -11.51
N ILE A 58 12.54 10.66 -11.32
CA ILE A 58 13.17 11.88 -11.87
C ILE A 58 14.45 12.29 -11.12
N HIS A 59 14.65 11.79 -9.91
CA HIS A 59 15.84 12.02 -9.10
C HIS A 59 16.58 10.68 -8.95
N GLU A 60 17.61 10.47 -9.76
CA GLU A 60 18.52 9.33 -9.61
C GLU A 60 19.60 9.71 -8.59
N ASN A 61 19.72 8.93 -7.51
CA ASN A 61 20.80 9.15 -6.56
C ASN A 61 22.12 8.77 -7.25
N PRO A 62 23.16 9.60 -7.18
CA PRO A 62 24.38 9.32 -7.94
C PRO A 62 25.18 8.12 -7.41
N CYS A 63 24.85 7.59 -6.24
CA CYS A 63 25.32 6.29 -5.76
C CYS A 63 25.04 5.16 -6.74
N ARG A 64 23.89 5.18 -7.43
CA ARG A 64 23.56 4.17 -8.45
C ARG A 64 24.52 4.21 -9.62
N LYS A 65 24.92 5.40 -10.06
CA LYS A 65 25.88 5.54 -11.16
C LYS A 65 27.22 4.90 -10.81
N GLU A 66 27.75 5.20 -9.62
CA GLU A 66 29.00 4.60 -9.12
C GLU A 66 28.89 3.07 -9.03
N PHE A 67 27.78 2.55 -8.48
CA PHE A 67 27.51 1.12 -8.41
C PHE A 67 27.48 0.45 -9.79
N VAL A 68 26.78 1.04 -10.76
CA VAL A 68 26.61 0.49 -12.11
C VAL A 68 27.94 0.47 -12.88
N GLU A 69 28.75 1.52 -12.76
CA GLU A 69 30.08 1.58 -13.35
C GLU A 69 30.97 0.45 -12.80
N ALA A 70 31.07 0.32 -11.47
CA ALA A 70 31.83 -0.74 -10.82
C ALA A 70 31.32 -2.14 -11.20
N ARG A 71 29.99 -2.34 -11.25
CA ARG A 71 29.42 -3.64 -11.61
C ARG A 71 29.69 -4.01 -13.07
N ARG A 72 29.63 -3.07 -14.01
CA ARG A 72 29.91 -3.37 -15.44
C ARG A 72 31.37 -3.76 -15.69
N GLU A 73 32.30 -3.30 -14.85
CA GLU A 73 33.71 -3.73 -14.89
C GLU A 73 33.91 -5.15 -14.32
N ALA A 74 33.12 -5.54 -13.32
CA ALA A 74 33.18 -6.84 -12.66
C ALA A 74 32.00 -7.75 -13.07
N LYS A 75 32.13 -8.41 -14.23
CA LYS A 75 31.10 -9.38 -14.69
C LYS A 75 31.01 -10.59 -13.76
N PRO A 76 29.81 -11.13 -13.48
CA PRO A 76 29.68 -12.29 -12.63
C PRO A 76 30.15 -13.50 -13.42
N GLU A 77 30.81 -14.42 -12.73
CA GLU A 77 31.12 -15.74 -13.25
C GLU A 77 30.06 -16.74 -12.78
N LEU A 78 29.88 -17.84 -13.50
CA LEU A 78 29.01 -18.91 -13.07
C LEU A 78 29.58 -19.49 -11.76
N PRO A 79 28.91 -19.34 -10.60
CA PRO A 79 29.52 -19.63 -9.31
C PRO A 79 29.55 -21.12 -8.97
N LEU A 80 28.84 -21.95 -9.73
CA LEU A 80 28.67 -23.38 -9.46
C LEU A 80 29.17 -24.23 -10.63
N SER A 81 29.93 -25.28 -10.31
CA SER A 81 30.37 -26.29 -11.27
C SER A 81 29.36 -27.42 -11.48
N ASN A 82 28.39 -27.57 -10.57
CA ASN A 82 27.31 -28.56 -10.62
C ASN A 82 25.95 -27.88 -10.33
N PRO A 83 24.82 -28.45 -10.77
CA PRO A 83 23.50 -27.97 -10.41
C PRO A 83 23.30 -27.89 -8.88
N PRO A 84 22.66 -26.82 -8.36
CA PRO A 84 22.37 -26.71 -6.94
C PRO A 84 21.31 -27.73 -6.51
N SER A 85 21.44 -28.26 -5.29
CA SER A 85 20.42 -29.09 -4.66
C SER A 85 19.59 -28.29 -3.65
N LEU A 86 18.34 -28.70 -3.48
CA LEU A 86 17.44 -28.11 -2.49
C LEU A 86 18.05 -28.22 -1.08
N GLY A 87 18.07 -27.11 -0.33
CA GLY A 87 18.65 -27.02 1.00
C GLY A 87 20.15 -26.72 1.05
N ASP A 88 20.85 -26.71 -0.09
CA ASP A 88 22.27 -26.33 -0.15
C ASP A 88 22.48 -24.90 0.34
N THR A 89 23.53 -24.69 1.13
CA THR A 89 23.85 -23.37 1.69
C THR A 89 24.59 -22.51 0.67
N VAL A 90 24.16 -21.26 0.54
CA VAL A 90 24.87 -20.21 -0.20
C VAL A 90 25.41 -19.19 0.79
N ARG A 91 26.70 -18.87 0.70
CA ARG A 91 27.37 -17.86 1.51
C ARG A 91 28.01 -16.82 0.62
N MET A 92 27.65 -15.57 0.83
CA MET A 92 28.27 -14.43 0.17
C MET A 92 28.22 -13.22 1.07
N TRP A 93 29.33 -12.47 1.14
CA TRP A 93 29.51 -11.42 2.14
C TRP A 93 29.27 -11.98 3.54
N ASP A 94 28.50 -11.28 4.37
CA ASP A 94 28.06 -11.72 5.70
C ASP A 94 26.65 -12.35 5.67
N SER A 95 26.11 -12.64 4.48
CA SER A 95 24.80 -13.28 4.32
C SER A 95 24.95 -14.79 4.11
N GLU A 96 24.11 -15.55 4.80
CA GLU A 96 23.92 -16.99 4.59
C GLU A 96 22.44 -17.26 4.27
N SER A 97 22.21 -18.04 3.23
CA SER A 97 20.88 -18.47 2.81
C SER A 97 20.92 -19.90 2.28
N LYS A 98 19.77 -20.45 1.91
CA LYS A 98 19.65 -21.81 1.37
C LYS A 98 18.89 -21.80 0.06
N TRP A 99 19.25 -22.69 -0.84
CA TRP A 99 18.46 -22.97 -2.02
C TRP A 99 17.09 -23.53 -1.63
N ASP A 100 16.03 -22.88 -2.10
CA ASP A 100 14.64 -23.29 -1.85
C ASP A 100 13.78 -23.10 -3.12
N LEU A 101 12.59 -23.69 -3.11
CA LEU A 101 11.64 -23.57 -4.22
C LEU A 101 10.97 -22.19 -4.21
N TYR A 102 10.92 -21.54 -5.37
CA TYR A 102 10.15 -20.33 -5.58
C TYR A 102 8.71 -20.67 -6.00
N PHE A 103 7.75 -20.24 -5.19
CA PHE A 103 6.32 -20.35 -5.46
C PHE A 103 5.77 -18.99 -5.91
N PRO A 104 5.53 -18.78 -7.22
CA PRO A 104 5.02 -17.50 -7.77
C PRO A 104 3.60 -17.12 -7.36
N TRP A 105 2.74 -18.07 -6.94
CA TRP A 105 1.32 -17.78 -6.61
C TRP A 105 0.58 -17.00 -7.72
N GLY A 106 0.85 -17.35 -8.98
CA GLY A 106 0.30 -16.68 -10.16
C GLY A 106 1.11 -15.48 -10.68
N ASN A 107 2.16 -15.05 -9.97
CA ASN A 107 3.05 -13.98 -10.42
C ASN A 107 3.81 -14.39 -11.70
N SER A 108 3.87 -13.50 -12.69
CA SER A 108 4.69 -13.67 -13.90
C SER A 108 6.17 -13.41 -13.63
N ARG A 109 6.48 -12.71 -12.54
CA ARG A 109 7.82 -12.33 -12.14
C ARG A 109 8.39 -13.32 -11.12
N VAL A 110 9.71 -13.48 -11.14
CA VAL A 110 10.45 -14.05 -10.01
C VAL A 110 10.85 -12.89 -9.11
N GLU A 111 10.02 -12.64 -8.10
CA GLU A 111 10.01 -11.40 -7.35
C GLU A 111 10.24 -11.62 -5.86
N GLU A 112 11.15 -10.81 -5.31
CA GLU A 112 11.28 -10.58 -3.86
C GLU A 112 11.61 -9.10 -3.65
N SER A 113 10.75 -8.25 -4.22
CA SER A 113 10.78 -6.80 -4.03
C SER A 113 10.53 -6.43 -2.57
N GLY A 114 11.06 -5.28 -2.14
CA GLY A 114 10.99 -4.88 -0.75
C GLY A 114 11.40 -3.44 -0.51
N PHE A 115 11.41 -3.04 0.76
CA PHE A 115 11.81 -1.70 1.18
C PHE A 115 13.14 -1.74 1.95
N TYR A 116 14.12 -0.99 1.47
CA TYR A 116 15.47 -0.93 2.00
C TYR A 116 15.81 0.48 2.44
N TYR A 117 16.04 0.65 3.74
CA TYR A 117 16.14 1.97 4.37
C TYR A 117 17.46 2.70 4.08
N VAL A 118 18.48 1.98 3.65
CA VAL A 118 19.81 2.49 3.31
C VAL A 118 20.23 1.88 1.97
N PRO A 119 21.23 2.44 1.27
CA PRO A 119 21.73 1.80 0.06
C PRO A 119 22.20 0.36 0.33
N THR A 120 21.58 -0.61 -0.33
CA THR A 120 21.83 -2.04 -0.10
C THR A 120 22.08 -2.74 -1.42
N HIS A 121 23.25 -3.37 -1.59
CA HIS A 121 23.49 -4.24 -2.72
C HIS A 121 22.78 -5.58 -2.49
N MET A 122 21.96 -5.97 -3.44
CA MET A 122 21.19 -7.22 -3.44
C MET A 122 21.67 -8.14 -4.54
N LEU A 123 21.80 -9.43 -4.23
CA LEU A 123 22.12 -10.47 -5.21
C LEU A 123 21.37 -11.76 -4.88
N ARG A 124 20.88 -12.46 -5.90
CA ARG A 124 20.39 -13.84 -5.78
C ARG A 124 20.79 -14.68 -6.98
N TYR A 125 20.90 -15.97 -6.74
CA TYR A 125 21.02 -16.97 -7.79
C TYR A 125 19.70 -17.70 -7.97
N ALA A 126 19.41 -18.11 -9.19
CA ALA A 126 18.27 -18.94 -9.52
C ALA A 126 18.64 -20.04 -10.52
N TYR A 127 18.00 -21.19 -10.39
CA TYR A 127 18.24 -22.36 -11.22
C TYR A 127 16.91 -23.04 -11.60
N THR A 128 16.77 -23.46 -12.85
CA THR A 128 15.62 -24.26 -13.30
C THR A 128 16.01 -25.14 -14.48
N VAL A 129 15.25 -26.21 -14.72
CA VAL A 129 15.43 -27.08 -15.90
C VAL A 129 14.24 -26.89 -16.85
N ILE A 130 14.52 -26.55 -18.10
CA ILE A 130 13.53 -26.39 -19.16
C ILE A 130 13.61 -27.58 -20.10
N VAL A 131 12.51 -28.31 -20.24
CA VAL A 131 12.40 -29.44 -21.17
C VAL A 131 11.79 -28.93 -22.47
N SER A 132 12.54 -29.10 -23.55
CA SER A 132 12.08 -28.79 -24.90
C SER A 132 11.72 -30.07 -25.65
N PRO A 133 10.58 -30.12 -26.36
CA PRO A 133 10.21 -31.30 -27.14
C PRO A 133 11.10 -31.53 -28.38
N GLN A 134 11.86 -30.51 -28.80
CA GLN A 134 12.76 -30.58 -29.95
C GLN A 134 13.90 -29.58 -29.81
N ALA A 135 15.04 -29.89 -30.42
CA ALA A 135 16.12 -28.92 -30.51
C ALA A 135 15.73 -27.77 -31.45
N HIS A 136 15.82 -26.54 -30.99
CA HIS A 136 15.49 -25.36 -31.79
C HIS A 136 16.08 -24.08 -31.19
N LYS A 137 16.12 -23.05 -32.02
CA LYS A 137 16.49 -21.70 -31.60
C LYS A 137 15.27 -21.01 -30.98
N ALA A 138 15.31 -20.83 -29.67
CA ALA A 138 14.25 -20.22 -28.88
C ALA A 138 14.51 -18.74 -28.65
N VAL A 139 13.47 -17.90 -28.76
CA VAL A 139 13.55 -16.48 -28.45
C VAL A 139 12.81 -16.20 -27.16
N PHE A 140 13.51 -15.61 -26.19
CA PHE A 140 12.94 -15.19 -24.92
C PHE A 140 13.01 -13.67 -24.78
N ASN A 141 11.95 -13.07 -24.23
CA ASN A 141 12.05 -11.73 -23.67
C ASN A 141 12.53 -11.83 -22.22
N LEU A 142 13.65 -11.17 -21.91
CA LEU A 142 14.15 -10.99 -20.55
C LEU A 142 13.78 -9.58 -20.09
N LYS A 143 13.10 -9.48 -18.94
CA LYS A 143 12.72 -8.20 -18.31
C LYS A 143 13.27 -8.10 -16.89
N THR A 144 13.77 -6.94 -16.50
CA THR A 144 14.24 -6.65 -15.12
C THR A 144 14.45 -5.13 -14.92
N CYS A 145 14.44 -4.67 -13.67
CA CYS A 145 14.91 -3.34 -13.30
C CYS A 145 16.43 -3.31 -13.05
N GLY A 146 16.95 -4.35 -12.39
CA GLY A 146 18.35 -4.48 -11.97
C GLY A 146 19.28 -5.03 -13.06
N GLY A 147 20.10 -6.01 -12.72
CA GLY A 147 20.99 -6.73 -13.63
C GLY A 147 20.72 -8.22 -13.63
N VAL A 148 20.67 -8.86 -14.80
CA VAL A 148 20.53 -10.31 -14.97
C VAL A 148 21.62 -10.85 -15.87
N ALA A 149 22.46 -11.73 -15.32
CA ALA A 149 23.33 -12.60 -16.09
C ALA A 149 22.69 -14.00 -16.21
N LEU A 150 22.62 -14.52 -17.43
CA LEU A 150 21.96 -15.79 -17.78
C LEU A 150 22.97 -16.74 -18.42
N TRP A 151 23.02 -17.96 -17.89
CA TRP A 151 23.73 -19.09 -18.49
C TRP A 151 22.73 -20.19 -18.84
N VAL A 152 22.95 -20.84 -19.98
CA VAL A 152 22.20 -22.03 -20.40
C VAL A 152 23.18 -23.14 -20.72
N ASN A 153 22.99 -24.30 -20.10
CA ASN A 153 23.89 -25.48 -20.23
C ASN A 153 25.36 -25.11 -19.99
N GLY A 154 25.61 -24.29 -18.96
CA GLY A 154 26.94 -23.80 -18.57
C GLY A 154 27.56 -22.73 -19.47
N ARG A 155 26.88 -22.30 -20.55
CA ARG A 155 27.38 -21.27 -21.47
C ARG A 155 26.73 -19.91 -21.18
N PRO A 156 27.51 -18.81 -21.13
CA PRO A 156 26.93 -17.48 -20.97
C PRO A 156 26.09 -17.12 -22.19
N VAL A 157 24.85 -16.70 -21.96
CA VAL A 157 23.89 -16.28 -22.99
C VAL A 157 23.74 -14.76 -22.98
N CYS A 158 23.57 -14.15 -21.81
CA CYS A 158 23.31 -12.72 -21.67
C CYS A 158 23.87 -12.17 -20.35
N ASP A 159 24.22 -10.89 -20.37
CA ASP A 159 24.54 -10.07 -19.19
C ASP A 159 23.83 -8.72 -19.38
N PHE A 160 22.55 -8.68 -19.01
CA PHE A 160 21.67 -7.53 -19.20
C PHE A 160 21.69 -6.66 -17.94
N THR A 161 22.28 -5.46 -18.04
CA THR A 161 22.57 -4.60 -16.90
C THR A 161 21.95 -3.20 -17.02
N PRO A 162 20.61 -3.09 -17.13
CA PRO A 162 19.94 -1.80 -17.19
C PRO A 162 20.10 -1.01 -15.88
N PHE A 163 19.91 -1.66 -14.73
CA PHE A 163 19.97 -1.04 -13.39
C PHE A 163 19.13 0.24 -13.25
N THR A 164 17.98 0.29 -13.91
CA THR A 164 17.06 1.41 -13.89
C THR A 164 16.10 1.30 -12.72
N ARG A 165 16.23 2.22 -11.75
CA ARG A 165 15.43 2.21 -10.51
C ARG A 165 13.93 2.15 -10.80
N ASN A 166 13.31 1.01 -10.44
CA ASN A 166 11.87 0.72 -10.55
C ASN A 166 11.26 0.92 -11.95
N ILE A 167 12.09 0.98 -13.00
CA ILE A 167 11.62 1.05 -14.38
C ILE A 167 12.10 -0.23 -15.06
N GLU A 168 11.17 -1.14 -15.33
CA GLU A 168 11.48 -2.39 -16.01
C GLU A 168 12.03 -2.10 -17.42
N GLN A 169 13.17 -2.71 -17.74
CA GLN A 169 13.72 -2.73 -19.09
C GLN A 169 13.60 -4.14 -19.66
N LYS A 170 13.58 -4.22 -20.99
CA LYS A 170 13.39 -5.46 -21.74
C LYS A 170 14.51 -5.64 -22.76
N THR A 171 14.99 -6.87 -22.91
CA THR A 171 15.84 -7.30 -24.02
C THR A 171 15.36 -8.64 -24.58
N GLN A 172 15.72 -8.96 -25.81
CA GLN A 172 15.51 -10.27 -26.40
C GLN A 172 16.79 -11.08 -26.36
N VAL A 173 16.68 -12.34 -25.95
CA VAL A 173 17.79 -13.29 -25.93
C VAL A 173 17.43 -14.50 -26.78
N GLU A 174 18.38 -14.92 -27.61
CA GLU A 174 18.26 -16.12 -28.42
C GLU A 174 19.01 -17.26 -27.72
N ILE A 175 18.34 -18.39 -27.52
CA ILE A 175 18.86 -19.55 -26.78
C ILE A 175 18.73 -20.77 -27.68
N GLU A 176 19.84 -21.47 -27.92
CA GLU A 176 19.82 -22.76 -28.60
C GLU A 176 19.39 -23.85 -27.60
N LEU A 177 18.10 -24.21 -27.63
CA LEU A 177 17.59 -25.30 -26.81
C LEU A 177 17.90 -26.64 -27.47
N GLN A 178 18.38 -27.59 -26.68
CA GLN A 178 18.47 -28.98 -27.10
C GLN A 178 17.15 -29.71 -26.83
N GLU A 179 16.89 -30.77 -27.59
CA GLU A 179 15.80 -31.70 -27.29
C GLU A 179 16.03 -32.32 -25.91
N GLY A 180 14.99 -32.35 -25.07
CA GLY A 180 15.09 -32.76 -23.68
C GLY A 180 15.47 -31.60 -22.76
N GLU A 181 16.29 -31.89 -21.74
CA GLU A 181 16.55 -30.97 -20.62
C GLU A 181 17.57 -29.89 -20.97
N ASN A 182 17.30 -28.66 -20.54
CA ASN A 182 18.18 -27.50 -20.66
C ASN A 182 18.29 -26.82 -19.29
N GLU A 183 19.49 -26.68 -18.78
CA GLU A 183 19.74 -26.08 -17.47
C GLU A 183 19.86 -24.56 -17.60
N PHE A 184 19.02 -23.81 -16.90
CA PHE A 184 19.03 -22.36 -16.85
C PHE A 184 19.56 -21.91 -15.50
N PHE A 185 20.57 -21.04 -15.51
CA PHE A 185 21.12 -20.44 -14.31
C PHE A 185 21.13 -18.91 -14.43
N ILE A 186 20.66 -18.22 -13.40
CA ILE A 186 20.57 -16.76 -13.34
C ILE A 186 21.35 -16.24 -12.14
N CYS A 187 22.10 -15.17 -12.36
CA CYS A 187 22.52 -14.23 -11.32
C CYS A 187 21.72 -12.94 -11.50
N HIS A 188 20.88 -12.60 -10.53
CA HIS A 188 20.07 -11.39 -10.53
C HIS A 188 20.55 -10.47 -9.41
N GLU A 189 20.78 -9.20 -9.70
CA GLU A 189 21.34 -8.24 -8.74
C GLU A 189 20.74 -6.85 -8.92
N ASP A 190 20.76 -6.04 -7.88
CA ASP A 190 20.39 -4.62 -7.95
C ASP A 190 21.02 -3.84 -6.78
N LEU A 191 21.02 -2.52 -6.90
CA LEU A 191 21.18 -1.63 -5.77
C LEU A 191 19.79 -1.25 -5.28
N ALA A 192 19.43 -1.63 -4.05
CA ALA A 192 18.19 -1.19 -3.45
C ALA A 192 18.30 0.22 -2.88
N GLU A 193 17.25 1.00 -3.14
CA GLU A 193 17.12 2.38 -2.72
C GLU A 193 15.65 2.65 -2.36
N ARG A 194 15.29 2.48 -1.08
CA ARG A 194 13.90 2.53 -0.57
C ARG A 194 13.06 1.38 -1.15
N ASP A 195 11.90 1.72 -1.72
CA ASP A 195 11.08 0.80 -2.50
C ASP A 195 11.87 0.32 -3.72
N THR A 196 12.13 -0.98 -3.78
CA THR A 196 12.94 -1.59 -4.85
C THR A 196 12.17 -2.73 -5.48
N LEU A 197 11.83 -2.57 -6.77
CA LEU A 197 11.24 -3.61 -7.61
C LEU A 197 12.32 -4.61 -8.02
N TYR A 198 12.54 -5.60 -7.16
CA TYR A 198 13.56 -6.62 -7.35
C TYR A 198 12.96 -7.87 -7.98
N HIS A 199 12.93 -7.89 -9.32
CA HIS A 199 12.45 -9.03 -10.08
C HIS A 199 13.14 -9.23 -11.44
N TYR A 200 12.94 -10.43 -11.99
CA TYR A 200 13.14 -10.69 -13.41
C TYR A 200 12.00 -11.53 -13.97
N THR A 201 11.81 -11.44 -15.29
CA THR A 201 10.84 -12.23 -16.05
C THR A 201 11.52 -12.82 -17.28
N LEU A 202 11.24 -14.09 -17.57
CA LEU A 202 11.70 -14.77 -18.77
C LEU A 202 10.51 -15.34 -19.55
N GLU A 203 10.18 -14.72 -20.67
CA GLU A 203 9.02 -15.06 -21.51
C GLU A 203 9.47 -15.73 -22.80
N TYR A 204 9.09 -16.99 -22.99
CA TYR A 204 9.25 -17.68 -24.26
C TYR A 204 8.20 -17.23 -25.27
N THR A 205 8.67 -16.76 -26.43
CA THR A 205 7.82 -16.21 -27.50
C THR A 205 7.46 -17.23 -28.59
N GLY A 206 8.00 -18.45 -28.50
CA GLY A 206 7.70 -19.53 -29.45
C GLY A 206 6.42 -20.29 -29.12
N ALA A 207 6.06 -21.22 -30.00
CA ALA A 207 4.81 -21.98 -29.92
C ALA A 207 4.99 -23.37 -29.29
N GLU A 208 6.24 -23.82 -29.13
CA GLU A 208 6.59 -25.10 -28.56
C GLU A 208 6.14 -25.17 -27.09
N SER A 209 5.52 -26.29 -26.70
CA SER A 209 5.09 -26.50 -25.31
C SER A 209 6.30 -26.88 -24.46
N LEU A 210 6.90 -25.89 -23.79
CA LEU A 210 7.98 -26.14 -22.84
C LEU A 210 7.41 -26.73 -21.54
N GLU A 211 8.23 -27.49 -20.82
CA GLU A 211 7.94 -27.94 -19.45
C GLU A 211 9.05 -27.44 -18.52
N ILE A 212 8.69 -27.00 -17.32
CA ILE A 212 9.62 -26.57 -16.28
C ILE A 212 9.76 -27.71 -15.27
N ARG A 213 10.98 -28.14 -14.97
CA ARG A 213 11.29 -29.15 -13.95
C ARG A 213 12.13 -28.53 -12.84
N LEU A 214 11.61 -28.62 -11.61
CA LEU A 214 12.37 -28.29 -10.41
C LEU A 214 12.96 -29.57 -9.81
N PRO A 215 14.29 -29.65 -9.62
CA PRO A 215 14.90 -30.82 -9.00
C PRO A 215 14.44 -30.97 -7.55
N LEU A 216 14.08 -32.19 -7.16
CA LEU A 216 13.73 -32.57 -5.80
C LEU A 216 14.64 -33.72 -5.34
N THR A 217 14.79 -33.92 -4.04
CA THR A 217 15.48 -35.09 -3.49
C THR A 217 14.46 -36.13 -3.03
N GLU A 218 14.91 -37.31 -2.60
CA GLU A 218 14.02 -38.37 -2.09
C GLU A 218 13.22 -37.95 -0.85
N THR A 219 13.68 -36.93 -0.11
CA THR A 219 13.00 -36.41 1.07
C THR A 219 11.84 -35.46 0.74
N GLU A 220 11.67 -35.06 -0.53
CA GLU A 220 10.58 -34.18 -0.98
C GLU A 220 9.74 -34.87 -2.07
N PRO A 221 8.80 -35.76 -1.69
CA PRO A 221 7.90 -36.34 -2.68
C PRO A 221 7.15 -35.25 -3.43
N ALA A 222 7.28 -35.22 -4.77
CA ALA A 222 6.67 -34.17 -5.62
C ALA A 222 5.17 -33.98 -5.34
N GLN A 223 4.44 -35.08 -5.14
CA GLN A 223 3.01 -35.05 -4.83
C GLN A 223 2.70 -34.32 -3.50
N ALA A 224 3.57 -34.42 -2.50
CA ALA A 224 3.38 -33.76 -1.21
C ALA A 224 3.60 -32.24 -1.34
N VAL A 225 4.68 -31.82 -2.01
CA VAL A 225 4.99 -30.39 -2.28
C VAL A 225 3.87 -29.74 -3.07
N MET A 226 3.48 -30.35 -4.18
CA MET A 226 2.42 -29.82 -5.06
C MET A 226 1.05 -29.87 -4.39
N GLY A 227 0.80 -30.83 -3.49
CA GLY A 227 -0.43 -30.91 -2.71
C GLY A 227 -0.59 -29.75 -1.73
N ILE A 228 0.47 -29.40 -0.99
CA ILE A 228 0.48 -28.24 -0.09
C ILE A 228 0.37 -26.94 -0.89
N GLU A 229 1.11 -26.82 -1.99
CA GLU A 229 1.02 -25.67 -2.88
C GLU A 229 -0.43 -25.43 -3.35
N ALA A 230 -1.09 -26.46 -3.88
CA ALA A 230 -2.47 -26.35 -4.35
C ALA A 230 -3.45 -25.98 -3.22
N ALA A 231 -3.23 -26.48 -2.01
CA ALA A 231 -4.12 -26.20 -0.89
C ALA A 231 -3.93 -24.80 -0.30
N LEU A 232 -2.70 -24.30 -0.19
CA LEU A 232 -2.44 -22.90 0.13
C LEU A 232 -2.94 -21.97 -0.99
N GLU A 233 -2.93 -22.42 -2.24
CA GLU A 233 -3.50 -21.65 -3.34
C GLU A 233 -5.00 -21.36 -3.14
N GLN A 234 -5.74 -22.35 -2.63
CA GLN A 234 -7.18 -22.25 -2.36
C GLN A 234 -7.54 -21.68 -0.98
N ALA A 235 -6.58 -21.57 -0.07
CA ALA A 235 -6.84 -21.08 1.28
C ALA A 235 -7.25 -19.60 1.28
N TYR A 236 -8.13 -19.23 2.21
CA TYR A 236 -8.69 -17.88 2.28
C TYR A 236 -9.20 -17.52 3.68
N PHE A 237 -9.24 -16.22 4.00
CA PHE A 237 -9.98 -15.70 5.14
C PHE A 237 -11.45 -15.50 4.76
N PRO A 238 -12.44 -15.93 5.55
CA PRO A 238 -13.86 -15.70 5.25
C PRO A 238 -14.31 -14.23 5.26
N LYS A 239 -13.55 -13.37 5.94
CA LYS A 239 -13.77 -11.92 6.08
C LYS A 239 -12.41 -11.21 5.93
N ASP A 240 -12.42 -9.96 5.49
CA ASP A 240 -11.20 -9.13 5.44
C ASP A 240 -10.93 -8.38 6.75
N SER A 241 -11.91 -8.37 7.67
CA SER A 241 -11.83 -7.69 8.97
C SER A 241 -12.46 -8.55 10.07
N VAL A 242 -11.77 -8.65 11.21
CA VAL A 242 -12.21 -9.40 12.39
C VAL A 242 -12.14 -8.49 13.62
N THR A 243 -13.24 -8.44 14.37
CA THR A 243 -13.38 -7.66 15.60
C THR A 243 -13.79 -8.56 16.75
N ASP A 244 -13.01 -8.54 17.85
CA ASP A 244 -13.30 -9.29 19.09
C ASP A 244 -13.69 -10.76 18.90
N ASP A 245 -13.01 -11.47 18.00
CA ASP A 245 -13.33 -12.84 17.61
C ASP A 245 -12.07 -13.64 17.27
N GLU A 246 -12.25 -14.95 17.07
CA GLU A 246 -11.20 -15.86 16.59
C GLU A 246 -10.88 -15.64 15.11
N ILE A 247 -9.58 -15.67 14.80
CA ILE A 247 -9.05 -15.53 13.44
C ILE A 247 -8.85 -16.92 12.87
N HIS A 248 -9.51 -17.21 11.74
CA HIS A 248 -9.45 -18.52 11.10
C HIS A 248 -9.15 -18.42 9.61
N LEU A 249 -8.11 -19.15 9.17
CA LEU A 249 -7.88 -19.43 7.76
C LEU A 249 -8.61 -20.71 7.36
N VAL A 250 -9.30 -20.69 6.21
CA VAL A 250 -10.08 -21.82 5.70
C VAL A 250 -9.37 -22.50 4.54
N PHE A 251 -9.27 -23.83 4.61
CA PHE A 251 -8.83 -24.71 3.53
C PHE A 251 -10.05 -25.38 2.90
N GLU A 252 -10.13 -25.41 1.55
CA GLU A 252 -11.29 -25.92 0.84
C GLU A 252 -11.53 -27.43 1.08
N GLN A 253 -10.46 -28.21 1.19
CA GLN A 253 -10.53 -29.64 1.41
C GLN A 253 -9.83 -30.01 2.72
N PRO A 254 -10.41 -30.91 3.53
CA PRO A 254 -9.76 -31.40 4.73
C PRO A 254 -8.57 -32.30 4.37
N TYR A 255 -7.52 -32.25 5.18
CA TYR A 255 -6.36 -33.13 5.01
C TYR A 255 -6.59 -34.48 5.70
N SER A 256 -6.00 -35.53 5.14
CA SER A 256 -6.02 -36.88 5.74
C SER A 256 -5.07 -37.03 6.94
N SER A 257 -4.17 -36.08 7.14
CA SER A 257 -3.16 -36.07 8.21
C SER A 257 -3.04 -34.67 8.82
N GLU A 258 -2.54 -34.61 10.06
CA GLU A 258 -2.17 -33.34 10.71
C GLU A 258 -1.10 -32.62 9.87
N ILE A 259 -1.22 -31.29 9.77
CA ILE A 259 -0.19 -30.42 9.21
C ILE A 259 0.16 -29.35 10.22
N THR A 260 1.47 -29.23 10.48
CA THR A 260 2.03 -28.14 11.26
C THR A 260 2.46 -27.00 10.34
N PHE A 261 2.01 -25.80 10.66
CA PHE A 261 2.41 -24.55 10.03
C PHE A 261 3.20 -23.69 11.00
N ASP A 262 4.35 -23.21 10.54
CA ASP A 262 5.03 -22.06 11.12
C ASP A 262 4.36 -20.80 10.57
N VAL A 263 3.61 -20.11 11.41
CA VAL A 263 2.93 -18.85 11.09
C VAL A 263 3.81 -17.71 11.55
N SER A 264 4.17 -16.81 10.65
CA SER A 264 4.95 -15.64 10.99
C SER A 264 4.31 -14.36 10.50
N PHE A 265 4.57 -13.27 11.21
CA PHE A 265 4.10 -11.94 10.84
C PHE A 265 5.12 -10.92 11.32
N SER A 266 5.27 -9.85 10.55
CA SER A 266 6.17 -8.75 10.88
C SER A 266 5.38 -7.55 11.37
N SER A 267 5.98 -6.80 12.28
CA SER A 267 5.61 -5.42 12.54
C SER A 267 6.78 -4.56 12.07
N PHE A 268 6.48 -3.46 11.36
CA PHE A 268 7.47 -2.45 11.02
C PHE A 268 8.18 -2.07 12.33
N PHE A 269 9.49 -2.27 12.44
CA PHE A 269 10.35 -1.99 13.62
C PHE A 269 10.40 -3.01 14.76
N SER A 270 9.32 -3.72 15.12
CA SER A 270 9.38 -4.65 16.27
C SER A 270 9.81 -6.08 15.95
N GLY A 271 10.13 -6.34 14.67
CA GLY A 271 10.72 -7.58 14.20
C GLY A 271 9.69 -8.60 13.70
N LYS A 272 10.18 -9.81 13.45
CA LYS A 272 9.40 -10.95 12.97
C LYS A 272 8.98 -11.81 14.17
N TYR A 273 7.68 -12.00 14.33
CA TYR A 273 7.10 -12.93 15.29
C TYR A 273 6.78 -14.23 14.58
N SER A 274 6.87 -15.34 15.30
CA SER A 274 6.52 -16.66 14.76
C SER A 274 5.84 -17.51 15.82
N MET A 275 4.96 -18.39 15.36
CA MET A 275 4.26 -19.33 16.21
C MET A 275 3.86 -20.57 15.41
N GLU A 276 3.78 -21.69 16.10
CA GLU A 276 3.29 -22.94 15.52
C GLU A 276 1.77 -22.99 15.57
N ARG A 277 1.13 -23.41 14.48
CA ARG A 277 -0.30 -23.74 14.41
C ARG A 277 -0.50 -25.06 13.71
N LYS A 278 -1.48 -25.84 14.18
CA LYS A 278 -1.76 -27.18 13.68
C LYS A 278 -3.14 -27.24 13.05
N LEU A 279 -3.21 -27.83 11.86
CA LEU A 279 -4.45 -28.23 11.24
C LEU A 279 -4.62 -29.73 11.41
N GLU A 280 -5.55 -30.13 12.29
CA GLU A 280 -5.80 -31.53 12.58
C GLU A 280 -6.37 -32.27 11.36
N ALA A 281 -6.15 -33.59 11.30
CA ALA A 281 -6.73 -34.43 10.26
C ALA A 281 -8.27 -34.30 10.23
N GLY A 282 -8.84 -34.11 9.03
CA GLY A 282 -10.27 -33.92 8.82
C GLY A 282 -10.78 -32.49 9.04
N GLN A 283 -9.95 -31.55 9.54
CA GLN A 283 -10.33 -30.16 9.72
C GLN A 283 -10.06 -29.31 8.48
N GLN A 284 -10.82 -28.21 8.35
CA GLN A 284 -10.70 -27.21 7.29
C GLN A 284 -10.38 -25.81 7.81
N ARG A 285 -10.29 -25.63 9.14
CA ARG A 285 -10.09 -24.31 9.76
C ARG A 285 -8.84 -24.33 10.62
N LEU A 286 -7.88 -23.48 10.28
CA LEU A 286 -6.69 -23.23 11.09
C LEU A 286 -6.94 -21.98 11.93
N SER A 287 -7.00 -22.12 13.27
CA SER A 287 -7.02 -20.94 14.16
C SER A 287 -5.63 -20.29 14.20
N LEU A 288 -5.59 -18.98 14.01
CA LEU A 288 -4.40 -18.18 14.21
C LEU A 288 -4.37 -17.60 15.63
N GLY A 289 -5.51 -17.39 16.26
CA GLY A 289 -5.65 -16.89 17.64
C GLY A 289 -6.82 -15.94 17.73
N HIS A 290 -6.95 -15.25 18.87
CA HIS A 290 -7.99 -14.25 19.07
C HIS A 290 -7.48 -12.86 18.70
N THR A 291 -8.33 -11.94 18.23
CA THR A 291 -7.91 -10.56 17.94
C THR A 291 -7.26 -9.83 19.13
N SER A 292 -7.56 -10.25 20.36
CA SER A 292 -6.94 -9.73 21.59
C SER A 292 -5.48 -10.14 21.77
N ASP A 293 -4.98 -11.10 21.01
CA ASP A 293 -3.58 -11.54 21.04
C ASP A 293 -2.68 -10.61 20.21
N TYR A 294 -3.27 -9.64 19.49
CA TYR A 294 -2.60 -8.79 18.51
C TYR A 294 -2.88 -7.29 18.73
N SER A 295 -2.09 -6.46 18.06
CA SER A 295 -2.32 -5.02 17.88
C SER A 295 -3.53 -4.73 16.98
N ILE A 296 -4.01 -3.48 17.00
CA ILE A 296 -5.04 -3.01 16.07
C ILE A 296 -4.32 -2.54 14.79
N ASP A 297 -4.21 -3.42 13.81
CA ASP A 297 -3.55 -3.17 12.53
C ASP A 297 -4.08 -4.08 11.41
N TYR A 298 -3.73 -3.72 10.16
CA TYR A 298 -3.81 -4.65 9.04
C TYR A 298 -2.56 -5.53 9.04
N LYS A 299 -2.75 -6.84 9.19
CA LYS A 299 -1.67 -7.80 9.40
C LYS A 299 -1.54 -8.77 8.24
N TYR A 300 -0.30 -9.02 7.85
CA TYR A 300 0.04 -10.09 6.93
C TYR A 300 0.60 -11.28 7.69
N PHE A 301 -0.06 -12.43 7.56
CA PHE A 301 0.41 -13.72 8.06
C PHE A 301 1.08 -14.51 6.93
N GLU A 302 2.37 -14.81 7.07
CA GLU A 302 3.08 -15.79 6.24
C GLU A 302 2.91 -17.17 6.88
N LEU A 303 2.15 -18.04 6.23
CA LEU A 303 2.07 -19.44 6.59
C LEU A 303 3.16 -20.20 5.86
N SER A 304 3.93 -20.98 6.60
CA SER A 304 4.97 -21.83 6.03
C SER A 304 4.90 -23.25 6.58
N THR A 305 5.20 -24.22 5.74
CA THR A 305 5.37 -25.62 6.17
C THR A 305 6.49 -26.28 5.37
N ARG A 306 7.12 -27.29 5.98
CA ARG A 306 8.29 -27.96 5.41
C ARG A 306 7.98 -29.38 4.99
N ILE A 307 8.47 -29.74 3.82
CA ILE A 307 8.47 -31.12 3.31
C ILE A 307 9.92 -31.42 2.94
N GLY A 308 10.58 -32.30 3.69
CA GLY A 308 12.03 -32.47 3.59
C GLY A 308 12.75 -31.11 3.76
N HIS A 309 13.50 -30.70 2.74
CA HIS A 309 14.19 -29.42 2.65
C HIS A 309 13.37 -28.29 2.02
N ALA A 310 12.24 -28.59 1.34
CA ALA A 310 11.40 -27.57 0.70
C ALA A 310 10.58 -26.80 1.73
N THR A 311 10.52 -25.47 1.62
CA THR A 311 9.59 -24.65 2.40
C THR A 311 8.52 -24.04 1.49
N VAL A 312 7.28 -24.50 1.62
CA VAL A 312 6.14 -23.86 0.94
C VAL A 312 5.63 -22.73 1.83
N ARG A 313 5.59 -21.50 1.31
CA ARG A 313 5.19 -20.31 2.07
C ARG A 313 4.21 -19.41 1.29
N LYS A 314 3.14 -18.95 1.93
CA LYS A 314 2.16 -18.03 1.33
C LYS A 314 1.72 -16.96 2.32
N LEU A 315 1.52 -15.74 1.82
CA LEU A 315 1.07 -14.58 2.58
C LEU A 315 -0.46 -14.43 2.53
N PHE A 316 -1.06 -14.01 3.65
CA PHE A 316 -2.48 -13.69 3.77
C PHE A 316 -2.68 -12.40 4.56
N GLY A 317 -3.38 -11.42 4.00
CA GLY A 317 -3.72 -10.15 4.65
C GLY A 317 -5.08 -10.18 5.36
N ILE A 318 -5.18 -9.54 6.52
CA ILE A 318 -6.45 -9.35 7.27
C ILE A 318 -6.36 -8.14 8.20
N GLU A 319 -7.44 -7.39 8.34
CA GLU A 319 -7.59 -6.37 9.37
C GLU A 319 -7.97 -6.99 10.73
N LEU A 320 -7.26 -6.60 11.78
CA LEU A 320 -7.53 -7.01 13.15
C LEU A 320 -7.93 -5.80 14.00
N HIS A 321 -9.08 -5.92 14.67
CA HIS A 321 -9.55 -4.93 15.62
C HIS A 321 -10.01 -5.60 16.92
N ASN A 322 -9.82 -4.92 18.04
CA ASN A 322 -10.40 -5.33 19.31
C ASN A 322 -10.90 -4.11 20.08
N SER A 323 -12.07 -4.22 20.69
CA SER A 323 -12.76 -3.10 21.33
C SER A 323 -12.30 -2.84 22.76
N ARG A 324 -11.15 -3.38 23.19
CA ARG A 324 -10.67 -3.32 24.59
C ARG A 324 -10.62 -1.90 25.14
N PHE A 325 -10.22 -0.94 24.31
CA PHE A 325 -10.10 0.47 24.67
C PHE A 325 -11.30 1.32 24.22
N GLN A 326 -12.27 0.73 23.51
CA GLN A 326 -13.42 1.46 23.00
C GLN A 326 -14.38 1.84 24.15
N PRO A 327 -14.63 3.13 24.42
CA PRO A 327 -15.58 3.53 25.45
C PRO A 327 -17.03 3.25 25.04
N GLN A 328 -17.90 3.04 26.03
CA GLN A 328 -19.33 2.81 25.78
C GLN A 328 -20.05 4.02 25.17
N ASN A 329 -19.60 5.25 25.48
CA ASN A 329 -20.19 6.49 24.96
C ASN A 329 -19.09 7.53 24.65
N SER A 330 -18.46 7.39 23.49
CA SER A 330 -17.38 8.29 23.04
C SER A 330 -17.85 9.72 22.75
N LEU A 331 -19.12 9.91 22.36
CA LEU A 331 -19.69 11.23 22.04
C LEU A 331 -19.87 12.11 23.28
N ALA A 332 -20.09 11.51 24.45
CA ALA A 332 -20.23 12.25 25.70
C ALA A 332 -18.89 12.67 26.33
N MET A 333 -17.77 12.12 25.83
CA MET A 333 -16.44 12.46 26.32
C MET A 333 -15.98 13.83 25.80
N THR A 334 -15.10 14.47 26.55
CA THR A 334 -14.33 15.63 26.11
C THR A 334 -13.19 15.19 25.17
N VAL A 335 -12.60 16.15 24.43
CA VAL A 335 -11.42 15.88 23.60
C VAL A 335 -10.26 15.36 24.45
N GLU A 336 -9.99 15.98 25.59
CA GLU A 336 -8.95 15.54 26.54
C GLU A 336 -9.16 14.11 27.04
N GLU A 337 -10.38 13.72 27.43
CA GLU A 337 -10.67 12.34 27.84
C GLU A 337 -10.44 11.34 26.70
N ARG A 338 -10.77 11.71 25.46
CA ARG A 338 -10.50 10.86 24.30
C ARG A 338 -9.01 10.74 24.00
N LYS A 339 -8.25 11.84 24.05
CA LYS A 339 -6.79 11.81 23.94
C LYS A 339 -6.16 10.85 24.96
N GLN A 340 -6.63 10.89 26.21
CA GLN A 340 -6.13 9.99 27.27
C GLN A 340 -6.35 8.51 26.92
N VAL A 341 -7.57 8.14 26.48
CA VAL A 341 -7.87 6.75 26.07
C VAL A 341 -7.04 6.32 24.86
N ALA A 342 -6.86 7.20 23.87
CA ALA A 342 -6.02 6.91 22.71
C ALA A 342 -4.55 6.71 23.11
N LEU A 343 -4.04 7.51 24.04
CA LEU A 343 -2.69 7.39 24.56
C LEU A 343 -2.46 6.06 25.30
N GLU A 344 -3.42 5.65 26.13
CA GLU A 344 -3.41 4.35 26.83
C GLU A 344 -3.46 3.18 25.84
N CYS A 345 -4.27 3.29 24.79
CA CYS A 345 -4.34 2.30 23.72
C CYS A 345 -2.99 2.13 23.02
N VAL A 346 -2.35 3.23 22.60
CA VAL A 346 -1.03 3.19 21.96
C VAL A 346 0.03 2.65 22.92
N ALA A 347 0.03 3.08 24.18
CA ALA A 347 0.99 2.60 25.18
C ALA A 347 0.88 1.07 25.40
N ALA A 348 -0.31 0.50 25.25
CA ALA A 348 -0.56 -0.93 25.43
C ALA A 348 -0.36 -1.76 24.16
N LEU A 349 -0.85 -1.29 23.01
CA LEU A 349 -0.99 -2.06 21.77
C LEU A 349 -0.21 -1.48 20.57
N GLY A 350 0.37 -0.30 20.71
CA GLY A 350 1.11 0.37 19.65
C GLY A 350 2.38 -0.38 19.26
N ILE A 351 2.72 -0.30 17.97
CA ILE A 351 3.97 -0.85 17.45
C ILE A 351 5.16 -0.25 18.22
N PRO A 352 6.11 -1.08 18.71
CA PRO A 352 7.33 -0.60 19.36
C PRO A 352 8.14 0.38 18.51
N ASN A 353 8.16 1.65 18.91
CA ASN A 353 8.96 2.72 18.32
C ASN A 353 9.06 3.92 19.28
N ILE A 354 9.70 5.01 18.86
CA ILE A 354 9.89 6.23 19.68
C ILE A 354 8.55 6.82 20.15
N HIS A 355 7.54 6.88 19.29
CA HIS A 355 6.23 7.45 19.64
C HIS A 355 5.51 6.61 20.70
N THR A 356 5.51 5.28 20.54
CA THR A 356 4.97 4.35 21.56
C THR A 356 5.76 4.43 22.87
N ALA A 357 7.08 4.65 22.82
CA ALA A 357 7.90 4.86 24.02
C ALA A 357 7.45 6.12 24.79
N ILE A 358 7.19 7.22 24.09
CA ILE A 358 6.67 8.45 24.70
C ILE A 358 5.28 8.21 25.31
N ALA A 359 4.38 7.52 24.59
CA ALA A 359 3.07 7.16 25.11
C ALA A 359 3.19 6.34 26.41
N LYS A 360 4.06 5.33 26.44
CA LYS A 360 4.33 4.52 27.63
C LYS A 360 4.83 5.35 28.81
N LEU A 361 5.78 6.25 28.59
CA LEU A 361 6.28 7.14 29.66
C LEU A 361 5.16 8.02 30.22
N GLN A 362 4.32 8.59 29.35
CA GLN A 362 3.20 9.45 29.76
C GLN A 362 2.11 8.69 30.54
N THR A 363 1.90 7.41 30.23
CA THR A 363 0.95 6.54 30.95
C THR A 363 1.58 5.82 32.15
N GLY A 364 2.79 6.17 32.57
CA GLY A 364 3.46 5.58 33.74
C GLY A 364 3.99 4.15 33.53
N GLY A 365 4.27 3.77 32.29
CA GLY A 365 4.91 2.49 31.93
C GLY A 365 6.40 2.43 32.31
N ASP A 366 7.03 1.28 32.05
CA ASP A 366 8.43 1.02 32.40
C ASP A 366 9.40 1.95 31.63
N PRO A 367 10.18 2.80 32.32
CA PRO A 367 11.18 3.66 31.70
C PRO A 367 12.27 2.89 30.94
N GLU A 368 12.67 1.70 31.39
CA GLU A 368 13.75 0.94 30.73
C GLU A 368 13.29 0.36 29.38
N GLN A 369 12.04 -0.11 29.29
CA GLN A 369 11.44 -0.48 28.01
C GLN A 369 11.42 0.71 27.04
N SER A 370 11.05 1.89 27.54
CA SER A 370 11.00 3.12 26.74
C SER A 370 12.40 3.57 26.30
N ARG A 371 13.40 3.46 27.20
CA ARG A 371 14.81 3.71 26.90
C ARG A 371 15.30 2.84 25.74
N ALA A 372 15.01 1.54 25.78
CA ALA A 372 15.42 0.61 24.72
C ALA A 372 14.78 0.95 23.37
N MET A 373 13.49 1.29 23.35
CA MET A 373 12.79 1.71 22.13
C MET A 373 13.38 2.99 21.55
N ILE A 374 13.67 3.99 22.39
CA ILE A 374 14.25 5.26 21.94
C ILE A 374 15.65 5.05 21.38
N LEU A 375 16.52 4.30 22.09
CA LEU A 375 17.87 4.01 21.60
C LEU A 375 17.86 3.27 20.26
N ASN A 376 16.95 2.32 20.07
CA ASN A 376 16.78 1.65 18.78
C ASN A 376 16.36 2.63 17.67
N GLY A 377 15.45 3.55 17.99
CA GLY A 377 15.05 4.63 17.08
C GLY A 377 16.21 5.58 16.73
N LEU A 378 17.06 5.94 17.71
CA LEU A 378 18.25 6.76 17.46
C LEU A 378 19.21 6.08 16.48
N THR A 379 19.39 4.75 16.55
CA THR A 379 20.20 4.01 15.56
C THR A 379 19.67 4.22 14.13
N GLY A 380 18.36 4.15 13.92
CA GLY A 380 17.77 4.40 12.60
C GLY A 380 17.99 5.83 12.10
N ILE A 381 17.93 6.83 13.00
CA ILE A 381 18.20 8.24 12.68
C ILE A 381 19.68 8.45 12.33
N GLN A 382 20.60 7.86 13.11
CA GLN A 382 22.04 7.93 12.87
C GLN A 382 22.46 7.30 11.55
N GLU A 383 21.83 6.17 11.19
CA GLU A 383 22.02 5.48 9.92
C GLU A 383 21.35 6.21 8.73
N ARG A 384 20.60 7.29 8.98
CA ARG A 384 19.86 8.06 7.96
C ARG A 384 18.92 7.16 7.14
N ARG A 385 18.21 6.28 7.85
CA ARG A 385 17.17 5.44 7.27
C ARG A 385 16.09 6.32 6.62
N ASP A 386 15.55 5.90 5.48
CA ASP A 386 14.38 6.58 4.92
C ASP A 386 13.24 6.67 5.95
N CYS A 387 12.51 7.78 5.95
CA CYS A 387 11.56 8.18 6.99
C CYS A 387 12.15 8.44 8.40
N ALA A 388 13.47 8.64 8.56
CA ALA A 388 14.07 9.00 9.86
C ALA A 388 13.49 10.28 10.47
N ASP A 389 13.04 11.23 9.64
CA ASP A 389 12.33 12.45 10.02
C ASP A 389 11.03 12.16 10.78
N PHE A 390 10.35 11.05 10.48
CA PHE A 390 9.12 10.63 11.18
C PHE A 390 9.39 10.22 12.62
N TYR A 391 10.65 9.93 12.98
CA TYR A 391 11.07 9.54 14.31
C TYR A 391 11.82 10.65 15.04
N LEU A 392 12.71 11.36 14.32
CA LEU A 392 13.46 12.49 14.86
C LEU A 392 12.53 13.59 15.37
N ILE A 393 11.43 13.86 14.68
CA ILE A 393 10.48 14.91 15.06
C ILE A 393 9.93 14.72 16.49
N ALA A 394 9.75 13.49 16.97
CA ALA A 394 9.25 13.20 18.31
C ALA A 394 10.31 13.46 19.40
N ILE A 395 11.59 13.37 19.06
CA ILE A 395 12.70 13.57 19.99
C ILE A 395 12.71 15.00 20.56
N PHE A 396 12.25 16.00 19.81
CA PHE A 396 12.26 17.39 20.29
C PHE A 396 11.32 17.63 21.47
N ARG A 397 10.08 17.10 21.39
CA ARG A 397 9.15 17.12 22.53
C ARG A 397 9.68 16.28 23.68
N PHE A 398 10.20 15.08 23.39
CA PHE A 398 10.79 14.21 24.39
C PHE A 398 11.97 14.87 25.13
N TRP A 399 12.85 15.57 24.42
CA TRP A 399 13.95 16.35 25.02
C TRP A 399 13.40 17.44 25.95
N ARG A 400 12.48 18.28 25.45
CA ARG A 400 11.87 19.35 26.25
C ARG A 400 11.22 18.82 27.53
N ASP A 401 10.47 17.73 27.42
CA ASP A 401 9.62 17.23 28.51
C ASP A 401 10.42 16.42 29.56
N TYR A 402 11.49 15.73 29.14
CA TYR A 402 12.18 14.76 30.00
C TYR A 402 13.67 15.03 30.28
N ARG A 403 14.33 15.96 29.56
CA ARG A 403 15.78 16.18 29.72
C ARG A 403 16.20 16.51 31.16
N ASP A 404 15.40 17.30 31.85
CA ASP A 404 15.71 17.77 33.22
C ASP A 404 14.87 17.08 34.31
N SER A 405 14.13 16.02 33.95
CA SER A 405 13.29 15.27 34.90
C SER A 405 14.08 14.29 35.77
N GLY A 406 15.33 14.00 35.41
CA GLY A 406 16.16 12.96 36.05
C GLY A 406 15.77 11.53 35.67
N LEU A 407 14.93 11.36 34.64
CA LEU A 407 14.44 10.05 34.20
C LEU A 407 15.55 9.15 33.61
N PHE A 408 16.46 9.74 32.83
CA PHE A 408 17.57 9.04 32.18
C PHE A 408 18.91 9.70 32.49
N ASP A 409 19.98 8.90 32.40
CA ASP A 409 21.35 9.35 32.65
C ASP A 409 21.89 10.32 31.59
N ASP A 410 22.97 11.02 31.94
CA ASP A 410 23.63 11.99 31.05
C ASP A 410 24.19 11.35 29.77
N ASP A 411 24.54 10.05 29.81
CA ASP A 411 25.05 9.35 28.63
C ASP A 411 23.95 9.15 27.58
N PHE A 412 22.76 8.77 28.00
CA PHE A 412 21.59 8.69 27.14
C PHE A 412 21.30 10.04 26.48
N TRP A 413 21.26 11.13 27.25
CA TRP A 413 21.01 12.46 26.70
C TRP A 413 22.13 12.97 25.81
N ARG A 414 23.39 12.58 26.09
CA ARG A 414 24.52 12.83 25.19
C ARG A 414 24.31 12.16 23.84
N GLN A 415 23.91 10.88 23.81
CA GLN A 415 23.61 10.16 22.57
C GLN A 415 22.44 10.80 21.80
N VAL A 416 21.39 11.26 22.49
CA VAL A 416 20.29 11.99 21.84
C VAL A 416 20.80 13.29 21.19
N LYS A 417 21.58 14.10 21.92
CA LYS A 417 22.16 15.36 21.39
C LYS A 417 23.08 15.11 20.20
N GLU A 418 23.98 14.13 20.30
CA GLU A 418 24.89 13.75 19.21
C GLU A 418 24.13 13.32 17.96
N THR A 419 23.02 12.59 18.12
CA THR A 419 22.14 12.20 17.02
C THR A 419 21.50 13.40 16.34
N ILE A 420 20.97 14.36 17.12
CA ILE A 420 20.36 15.59 16.60
C ILE A 420 21.40 16.43 15.83
N LEU A 421 22.60 16.63 16.39
CA LEU A 421 23.64 17.47 15.78
C LEU A 421 24.31 16.82 14.56
N GLY A 422 24.29 15.49 14.46
CA GLY A 422 24.89 14.72 13.36
C GLY A 422 23.97 14.38 12.18
N PHE A 423 22.68 14.70 12.30
CA PHE A 423 21.68 14.38 11.29
C PHE A 423 21.81 15.25 10.03
N ARG A 424 21.34 14.73 8.90
CA ARG A 424 21.22 15.44 7.62
C ARG A 424 19.79 15.96 7.48
N TYR A 425 19.59 17.27 7.60
CA TYR A 425 18.24 17.83 7.66
C TYR A 425 17.66 18.18 6.30
N TRP A 426 18.48 18.37 5.27
CA TRP A 426 17.97 18.71 3.93
C TRP A 426 18.89 18.23 2.80
N ILE A 427 18.36 18.23 1.57
CA ILE A 427 19.05 17.73 0.36
C ILE A 427 20.30 18.52 -0.03
N ASP A 428 20.38 19.78 0.39
CA ASP A 428 21.52 20.65 0.13
C ASP A 428 22.72 20.36 1.05
N GLU A 429 22.58 19.41 1.96
CA GLU A 429 23.65 18.90 2.79
C GLU A 429 24.25 17.60 2.21
N PRO A 430 25.56 17.34 2.40
CA PRO A 430 26.19 16.11 1.95
C PRO A 430 25.57 14.86 2.56
N GLY A 431 25.29 13.86 1.73
CA GLY A 431 24.87 12.53 2.15
C GLY A 431 25.05 11.47 1.07
N ASP A 432 25.18 10.23 1.50
CA ASP A 432 25.21 9.01 0.69
C ASP A 432 24.00 8.09 0.98
N ASP A 433 22.99 8.66 1.65
CA ASP A 433 21.75 8.00 2.04
C ASP A 433 20.69 8.04 0.92
N VAL A 434 19.58 7.34 1.17
CA VAL A 434 18.43 7.25 0.26
C VAL A 434 17.18 7.91 0.85
N MET A 435 17.30 8.85 1.80
CA MET A 435 16.14 9.51 2.39
C MET A 435 15.31 10.26 1.32
N TRP A 436 13.99 10.24 1.45
CA TRP A 436 13.07 10.90 0.54
C TRP A 436 12.76 12.34 1.01
N PHE A 437 13.16 13.33 0.22
CA PHE A 437 12.98 14.75 0.56
C PHE A 437 11.95 15.47 -0.32
N PHE A 438 11.40 14.78 -1.32
CA PHE A 438 10.71 15.43 -2.44
C PHE A 438 9.18 15.48 -2.30
N SER A 439 8.58 14.93 -1.23
CA SER A 439 7.14 15.09 -0.97
C SER A 439 6.86 16.21 0.04
N GLU A 440 5.63 16.71 0.00
CA GLU A 440 5.11 17.72 0.92
C GLU A 440 5.30 17.35 2.40
N ASN A 441 4.89 16.14 2.80
CA ASN A 441 4.96 15.65 4.18
C ASN A 441 6.40 15.57 4.71
N HIS A 442 7.32 15.06 3.90
CA HIS A 442 8.74 15.00 4.25
C HIS A 442 9.35 16.40 4.32
N ALA A 443 9.02 17.31 3.39
CA ALA A 443 9.48 18.69 3.47
C ALA A 443 9.03 19.37 4.77
N LEU A 444 7.77 19.21 5.16
CA LEU A 444 7.24 19.70 6.44
C LEU A 444 8.07 19.14 7.61
N LEU A 445 8.28 17.82 7.65
CA LEU A 445 8.95 17.17 8.77
C LEU A 445 10.44 17.50 8.86
N PHE A 446 11.17 17.49 7.75
CA PHE A 446 12.58 17.87 7.72
C PHE A 446 12.78 19.33 8.14
N HIS A 447 11.97 20.26 7.62
CA HIS A 447 12.04 21.67 8.01
C HIS A 447 11.64 21.89 9.47
N SER A 448 10.64 21.16 9.97
CA SER A 448 10.25 21.18 11.39
C SER A 448 11.37 20.65 12.28
N CYS A 449 11.99 19.53 11.91
CA CYS A 449 13.14 18.99 12.64
C CYS A 449 14.29 20.00 12.67
N GLN A 450 14.58 20.65 11.54
CA GLN A 450 15.64 21.65 11.43
C GLN A 450 15.39 22.86 12.33
N LEU A 451 14.16 23.37 12.35
CA LEU A 451 13.75 24.47 13.22
C LEU A 451 13.97 24.12 14.69
N LEU A 452 13.40 22.99 15.13
CA LEU A 452 13.41 22.60 16.53
C LEU A 452 14.81 22.24 17.02
N ALA A 453 15.64 21.64 16.16
CA ALA A 453 17.04 21.40 16.48
C ALA A 453 17.83 22.71 16.65
N GLY A 454 17.60 23.69 15.77
CA GLY A 454 18.21 25.02 15.85
C GLY A 454 17.83 25.77 17.12
N GLN A 455 16.55 25.75 17.51
CA GLN A 455 16.06 26.35 18.76
C GLN A 455 16.65 25.69 20.01
N LEU A 456 16.80 24.35 20.04
CA LEU A 456 17.36 23.64 21.20
C LEU A 456 18.85 23.91 21.40
N PHE A 457 19.60 24.10 20.32
CA PHE A 457 21.07 24.16 20.33
C PHE A 457 21.61 25.34 19.49
N PRO A 458 21.25 26.60 19.81
CA PRO A 458 21.50 27.75 18.94
C PRO A 458 22.99 28.01 18.66
N GLU A 459 23.85 27.72 19.65
CA GLU A 459 25.30 27.97 19.57
C GLU A 459 26.11 26.74 19.15
N ASP A 460 25.51 25.54 19.16
CA ASP A 460 26.22 24.32 18.76
C ASP A 460 26.39 24.26 17.23
N LYS A 461 27.41 23.53 16.79
CA LYS A 461 27.68 23.25 15.38
C LYS A 461 27.07 21.93 14.97
N PHE A 462 26.31 21.93 13.87
CA PHE A 462 25.75 20.74 13.25
C PHE A 462 26.81 20.11 12.35
N THR A 463 27.22 18.89 12.65
CA THR A 463 28.44 18.32 12.07
C THR A 463 28.30 17.98 10.59
N ASN A 464 27.08 17.75 10.09
CA ASN A 464 26.84 17.45 8.68
C ASN A 464 26.90 18.71 7.78
N SER A 465 26.34 19.84 8.23
CA SER A 465 26.31 21.08 7.42
C SER A 465 27.40 22.10 7.79
N GLY A 466 27.91 22.06 9.02
CA GLY A 466 28.84 23.06 9.57
C GLY A 466 28.17 24.37 10.02
N GLU A 467 26.84 24.48 9.89
CA GLU A 467 26.04 25.63 10.36
C GLU A 467 25.89 25.61 11.89
N THR A 468 25.67 26.78 12.49
CA THR A 468 25.19 26.88 13.88
C THR A 468 23.69 26.59 13.98
N GLY A 469 23.20 26.30 15.18
CA GLY A 469 21.75 26.18 15.41
C GLY A 469 20.96 27.43 15.04
N ALA A 470 21.50 28.62 15.32
CA ALA A 470 20.87 29.89 14.96
C ALA A 470 20.75 30.08 13.43
N GLU A 471 21.78 29.69 12.66
CA GLU A 471 21.74 29.73 11.19
C GLU A 471 20.67 28.77 10.65
N ARG A 472 20.59 27.56 11.23
CA ARG A 472 19.58 26.56 10.86
C ARG A 472 18.15 26.97 11.18
N GLN A 473 17.94 27.56 12.35
CA GLN A 473 16.64 28.08 12.75
C GLN A 473 16.14 29.11 11.72
N ALA A 474 16.96 30.12 11.41
CA ALA A 474 16.59 31.16 10.44
C ALA A 474 16.30 30.59 9.04
N LYS A 475 17.08 29.58 8.61
CA LYS A 475 16.84 28.87 7.35
C LYS A 475 15.51 28.11 7.35
N ALA A 476 15.21 27.38 8.43
CA ALA A 476 14.00 26.59 8.56
C ALA A 476 12.73 27.47 8.65
N GLU A 477 12.78 28.61 9.36
CA GLU A 477 11.66 29.56 9.42
C GLU A 477 11.24 30.03 8.02
N LYS A 478 12.21 30.39 7.17
CA LYS A 478 11.93 30.78 5.77
C LYS A 478 11.32 29.63 4.96
N GLN A 479 11.84 28.42 5.12
CA GLN A 479 11.35 27.23 4.41
C GLN A 479 9.91 26.89 4.82
N LEU A 480 9.60 26.94 6.12
CA LEU A 480 8.27 26.65 6.64
C LEU A 480 7.24 27.70 6.24
N ILE A 481 7.61 28.99 6.21
CA ILE A 481 6.72 30.04 5.69
C ILE A 481 6.32 29.74 4.25
N GLY A 482 7.30 29.46 3.37
CA GLY A 482 7.01 29.11 1.97
C GLY A 482 6.32 27.75 1.80
N TRP A 483 6.46 26.83 2.75
CA TRP A 483 5.68 25.59 2.79
C TRP A 483 4.21 25.88 3.11
N PHE A 484 3.92 26.67 4.15
CA PHE A 484 2.56 27.02 4.54
C PHE A 484 1.83 27.84 3.47
N GLU A 485 2.53 28.78 2.82
CA GLU A 485 1.95 29.55 1.70
C GLU A 485 1.44 28.63 0.59
N ARG A 486 2.25 27.63 0.18
CA ARG A 486 1.85 26.64 -0.82
C ARG A 486 0.75 25.71 -0.33
N PHE A 487 0.87 25.16 0.88
CA PHE A 487 -0.14 24.26 1.45
C PHE A 487 -1.52 24.91 1.54
N MET A 488 -1.60 26.18 1.95
CA MET A 488 -2.87 26.89 2.06
C MET A 488 -3.47 27.26 0.69
N GLU A 489 -2.65 27.36 -0.36
CA GLU A 489 -3.10 27.59 -1.74
C GLU A 489 -3.55 26.29 -2.43
N GLU A 490 -2.75 25.23 -2.31
CA GLU A 490 -2.88 23.99 -3.08
C GLU A 490 -3.57 22.85 -2.30
N GLY A 491 -3.72 22.95 -0.98
CA GLY A 491 -4.14 21.84 -0.14
C GLY A 491 -3.13 20.70 -0.14
N LEU A 492 -3.61 19.45 0.01
CA LEU A 492 -2.77 18.27 0.04
C LEU A 492 -2.26 17.90 -1.35
N ALA A 493 -0.94 17.81 -1.53
CA ALA A 493 -0.33 17.39 -2.77
C ALA A 493 -0.63 15.93 -3.13
N GLU A 494 -0.67 15.04 -2.15
CA GLU A 494 -1.13 13.66 -2.29
C GLU A 494 -2.57 13.56 -1.76
N TRP A 495 -3.53 14.10 -2.54
CA TRP A 495 -4.88 14.44 -2.07
C TRP A 495 -5.50 13.40 -1.13
N ASN A 496 -6.05 13.89 -0.01
CA ASN A 496 -6.76 13.11 1.02
C ASN A 496 -6.06 11.85 1.56
N SER A 497 -4.76 11.63 1.30
CA SER A 497 -4.09 10.37 1.64
C SER A 497 -4.25 10.00 3.12
N SER A 498 -4.98 8.91 3.37
CA SER A 498 -5.19 8.39 4.72
C SER A 498 -3.89 7.91 5.39
N ALA A 499 -2.86 7.61 4.60
CA ALA A 499 -1.53 7.26 5.08
C ALA A 499 -0.71 8.49 5.50
N TYR A 500 -0.86 9.64 4.80
CA TYR A 500 0.00 10.82 5.01
C TYR A 500 -0.64 11.93 5.85
N ILE A 501 -1.97 12.06 5.92
CA ILE A 501 -2.61 13.01 6.85
C ILE A 501 -2.09 12.82 8.31
N PRO A 502 -1.99 11.60 8.86
CA PRO A 502 -1.39 11.38 10.19
C PRO A 502 0.08 11.84 10.29
N ILE A 503 0.83 11.76 9.19
CA ILE A 503 2.22 12.20 9.11
C ILE A 503 2.32 13.73 9.04
N ASP A 504 1.39 14.40 8.36
CA ASP A 504 1.33 15.87 8.37
C ASP A 504 1.00 16.38 9.77
N PHE A 505 0.02 15.77 10.46
CA PHE A 505 -0.29 16.08 11.86
C PHE A 505 0.93 15.94 12.78
N LEU A 506 1.81 14.96 12.52
CA LEU A 506 3.01 14.77 13.31
C LEU A 506 3.93 16.01 13.27
N GLY A 507 4.12 16.62 12.10
CA GLY A 507 4.89 17.86 11.95
C GLY A 507 4.15 19.08 12.47
N LEU A 508 2.88 19.24 12.10
CA LEU A 508 2.06 20.41 12.45
C LEU A 508 1.88 20.58 13.96
N ILE A 509 1.59 19.50 14.69
CA ILE A 509 1.45 19.57 16.16
C ILE A 509 2.74 20.04 16.82
N GLN A 510 3.88 19.56 16.35
CA GLN A 510 5.17 19.89 16.93
C GLN A 510 5.51 21.36 16.69
N LEU A 511 5.19 21.91 15.51
CA LEU A 511 5.30 23.35 15.26
C LEU A 511 4.34 24.16 16.14
N TYR A 512 3.08 23.74 16.24
CA TYR A 512 2.07 24.39 17.07
C TYR A 512 2.49 24.45 18.54
N ASP A 513 3.06 23.37 19.09
CA ASP A 513 3.45 23.31 20.49
C ASP A 513 4.82 23.96 20.77
N LEU A 514 5.80 23.77 19.88
CA LEU A 514 7.23 23.98 20.17
C LEU A 514 7.89 25.13 19.40
N ALA A 515 7.30 25.63 18.32
CA ALA A 515 7.91 26.75 17.59
C ALA A 515 7.91 28.02 18.46
N GLU A 516 9.04 28.73 18.47
CA GLU A 516 9.17 30.01 19.17
C GLU A 516 8.54 31.16 18.38
N LEU A 517 8.58 31.08 17.04
CA LEU A 517 8.04 32.09 16.15
C LEU A 517 6.49 31.98 16.07
N PRO A 518 5.71 32.98 16.55
CA PRO A 518 4.26 32.86 16.69
C PRO A 518 3.51 32.55 15.38
N VAL A 519 3.95 33.12 14.25
CA VAL A 519 3.29 32.90 12.96
C VAL A 519 3.30 31.43 12.54
N LEU A 520 4.35 30.67 12.87
CA LEU A 520 4.41 29.24 12.56
C LEU A 520 3.39 28.44 13.38
N ARG A 521 3.19 28.80 14.65
CA ARG A 521 2.17 28.18 15.51
C ARG A 521 0.76 28.44 14.98
N GLU A 522 0.50 29.68 14.58
CA GLU A 522 -0.80 30.07 14.01
C GLU A 522 -1.08 29.37 12.69
N GLN A 523 -0.09 29.27 11.79
CA GLN A 523 -0.25 28.57 10.51
C GLN A 523 -0.40 27.06 10.70
N ALA A 524 0.36 26.45 11.62
CA ALA A 524 0.20 25.04 11.96
C ALA A 524 -1.21 24.75 12.47
N LYS A 525 -1.77 25.62 13.33
CA LYS A 525 -3.15 25.49 13.78
C LYS A 525 -4.15 25.55 12.61
N LYS A 526 -4.01 26.54 11.72
CA LYS A 526 -4.89 26.69 10.55
C LYS A 526 -4.82 25.48 9.63
N ALA A 527 -3.63 24.94 9.39
CA ALA A 527 -3.45 23.74 8.58
C ALA A 527 -4.15 22.53 9.21
N MET A 528 -4.00 22.31 10.52
CA MET A 528 -4.71 21.23 11.22
C MET A 528 -6.23 21.41 11.20
N ASP A 529 -6.73 22.63 11.38
CA ASP A 529 -8.16 22.93 11.27
C ASP A 529 -8.68 22.58 9.86
N LEU A 530 -7.92 22.91 8.81
CA LEU A 530 -8.24 22.58 7.41
C LEU A 530 -8.25 21.05 7.17
N LEU A 531 -7.26 20.31 7.69
CA LEU A 531 -7.26 18.84 7.60
C LEU A 531 -8.47 18.23 8.31
N TYR A 532 -8.92 18.79 9.44
CA TYR A 532 -10.15 18.36 10.09
C TYR A 532 -11.40 18.69 9.26
N ILE A 533 -11.43 19.79 8.51
CA ILE A 533 -12.51 20.06 7.54
C ILE A 533 -12.57 18.94 6.50
N TYR A 534 -11.44 18.58 5.87
CA TYR A 534 -11.40 17.48 4.90
C TYR A 534 -11.88 16.16 5.52
N MET A 535 -11.26 15.75 6.64
CA MET A 535 -11.58 14.49 7.30
C MET A 535 -13.05 14.40 7.72
N THR A 536 -13.64 15.46 8.27
CA THR A 536 -15.03 15.43 8.76
C THR A 536 -16.07 15.57 7.65
N ALA A 537 -15.78 16.36 6.62
CA ALA A 537 -16.65 16.48 5.45
C ALA A 537 -16.77 15.15 4.69
N GLU A 538 -15.66 14.42 4.59
CA GLU A 538 -15.54 13.18 3.83
C GLU A 538 -15.69 11.89 4.67
N ALA A 539 -15.90 12.02 5.99
CA ALA A 539 -16.06 10.88 6.87
C ALA A 539 -17.43 10.21 6.69
N HIS A 540 -17.47 8.89 6.73
CA HIS A 540 -18.70 8.12 6.94
C HIS A 540 -18.56 7.27 8.21
N GLN A 541 -19.49 7.44 9.15
CA GLN A 541 -19.46 6.76 10.47
C GLN A 541 -18.16 6.98 11.29
N GLY A 542 -17.42 8.07 11.02
CA GLY A 542 -16.14 8.39 11.66
C GLY A 542 -14.89 7.83 10.97
N TYR A 543 -15.03 7.35 9.73
CA TYR A 543 -13.93 6.80 8.93
C TYR A 543 -13.76 7.63 7.67
N LEU A 544 -12.52 7.98 7.31
CA LEU A 544 -12.25 8.71 6.07
C LEU A 544 -12.50 7.80 4.86
N THR A 545 -13.59 8.04 4.16
CA THR A 545 -14.09 7.21 3.05
C THR A 545 -14.11 8.04 1.77
N SER A 546 -12.93 8.25 1.18
CA SER A 546 -12.77 9.05 -0.03
C SER A 546 -11.77 8.46 -1.02
N THR A 547 -11.48 9.19 -2.08
CA THR A 547 -10.38 8.93 -3.01
C THR A 547 -9.05 9.44 -2.47
N PHE A 548 -7.95 8.82 -2.89
CA PHE A 548 -6.61 9.13 -2.36
C PHE A 548 -5.59 9.29 -3.48
N GLY A 549 -4.73 10.31 -3.37
CA GLY A 549 -3.57 10.47 -4.25
C GLY A 549 -2.48 9.45 -3.96
N ARG A 550 -2.47 8.92 -2.75
CA ARG A 550 -1.62 7.81 -2.36
C ARG A 550 -2.31 6.89 -1.38
N SER A 551 -2.32 5.61 -1.68
CA SER A 551 -2.95 4.57 -0.86
C SER A 551 -2.19 3.26 -0.93
N TYR A 552 -2.36 2.41 0.08
CA TYR A 552 -1.90 1.02 0.09
C TYR A 552 -3.05 0.10 0.47
N GLU A 553 -2.91 -1.20 0.21
CA GLU A 553 -3.95 -2.21 0.51
C GLU A 553 -4.44 -2.11 1.97
N LYS A 554 -3.52 -1.92 2.92
CA LYS A 554 -3.84 -1.77 4.35
C LYS A 554 -4.70 -0.55 4.67
N GLU A 555 -4.55 0.56 3.95
CA GLU A 555 -5.38 1.76 4.13
C GLU A 555 -6.71 1.66 3.39
N LEU A 556 -6.76 0.94 2.26
CA LEU A 556 -8.00 0.76 1.50
C LEU A 556 -8.95 -0.22 2.17
N ILE A 557 -8.43 -1.32 2.73
CA ILE A 557 -9.23 -2.37 3.37
C ILE A 557 -9.34 -2.13 4.90
N GLY A 558 -8.27 -1.65 5.54
CA GLY A 558 -8.11 -1.58 6.99
C GLY A 558 -8.59 -0.28 7.64
N ASN A 559 -9.88 0.07 7.50
CA ASN A 559 -10.44 1.32 8.00
C ASN A 559 -10.39 1.48 9.54
N HIS A 560 -10.56 0.42 10.33
CA HIS A 560 -10.45 0.48 11.79
C HIS A 560 -9.03 0.78 12.26
N ALA A 561 -8.03 0.33 11.51
CA ALA A 561 -6.61 0.54 11.78
C ALA A 561 -6.06 1.87 11.24
N ALA A 562 -6.80 2.57 10.36
CA ALA A 562 -6.33 3.78 9.70
C ALA A 562 -6.02 4.91 10.68
N GLY A 563 -4.92 5.65 10.43
CA GLY A 563 -4.51 6.74 11.32
C GLY A 563 -5.50 7.90 11.37
N THR A 564 -6.21 8.16 10.28
CA THR A 564 -7.27 9.18 10.22
C THR A 564 -8.49 8.82 11.07
N THR A 565 -8.81 7.54 11.23
CA THR A 565 -9.91 7.08 12.08
C THR A 565 -9.69 7.48 13.54
N SER A 566 -8.47 7.35 14.07
CA SER A 566 -8.20 7.79 15.45
C SER A 566 -8.09 9.30 15.59
N LEU A 567 -7.69 10.04 14.55
CA LEU A 567 -7.78 11.51 14.54
C LEU A 567 -9.24 11.97 14.66
N ILE A 568 -10.13 11.43 13.82
CA ILE A 568 -11.57 11.74 13.86
C ILE A 568 -12.18 11.34 15.20
N TRP A 569 -11.84 10.14 15.70
CA TRP A 569 -12.33 9.67 16.99
C TRP A 569 -11.89 10.58 18.12
N VAL A 570 -10.61 10.97 18.21
CA VAL A 570 -10.14 11.91 19.24
C VAL A 570 -10.82 13.27 19.12
N GLY A 571 -10.99 13.78 17.90
CA GLY A 571 -11.66 15.06 17.67
C GLY A 571 -13.13 15.07 18.12
N TYR A 572 -13.90 14.05 17.74
CA TYR A 572 -15.38 14.11 17.77
C TYR A 572 -16.08 12.90 18.39
N GLY A 573 -15.36 11.83 18.72
CA GLY A 573 -15.92 10.63 19.34
C GLY A 573 -16.67 9.69 18.39
N THR A 574 -16.54 9.88 17.08
CA THR A 574 -17.08 8.99 16.03
C THR A 574 -15.98 8.08 15.46
N GLY A 575 -16.32 6.89 14.97
CA GLY A 575 -15.34 5.87 14.58
C GLY A 575 -14.88 5.02 15.76
N ASN A 576 -13.63 4.57 15.76
CA ASN A 576 -13.06 3.72 16.81
C ASN A 576 -11.69 4.18 17.32
N VAL A 577 -11.36 3.73 18.54
CA VAL A 577 -10.01 3.80 19.08
C VAL A 577 -9.11 2.83 18.32
N ASN A 578 -7.89 3.25 17.98
CA ASN A 578 -6.86 2.35 17.46
C ASN A 578 -5.47 2.66 18.02
N SER A 579 -4.49 1.84 17.66
CA SER A 579 -3.13 1.88 18.22
C SER A 579 -2.10 2.53 17.29
N THR A 580 -2.53 3.44 16.40
CA THR A 580 -1.58 4.17 15.55
C THR A 580 -0.67 5.06 16.39
N SER A 581 0.64 4.81 16.31
CA SER A 581 1.61 5.52 17.16
C SER A 581 1.95 6.92 16.64
N PHE A 582 1.75 7.21 15.35
CA PHE A 582 2.10 8.52 14.78
C PHE A 582 1.23 9.68 15.27
N ASN A 583 0.07 9.39 15.85
CA ASN A 583 -0.83 10.42 16.41
C ASN A 583 -0.51 10.79 17.86
N VAL A 584 0.52 10.18 18.50
CA VAL A 584 0.84 10.44 19.92
C VAL A 584 1.10 11.91 20.20
N SER A 585 1.73 12.65 19.28
CA SER A 585 1.97 14.09 19.46
C SER A 585 0.66 14.86 19.69
N LEU A 586 -0.38 14.58 18.92
CA LEU A 586 -1.71 15.18 19.08
C LEU A 586 -2.30 14.86 20.45
N TYR A 587 -2.14 13.64 20.94
CA TYR A 587 -2.70 13.20 22.22
C TYR A 587 -2.04 13.93 23.41
N LEU A 588 -0.82 14.44 23.22
CA LEU A 588 -0.05 15.19 24.22
C LEU A 588 -0.12 16.72 24.04
N SER A 589 -0.78 17.21 22.98
CA SER A 589 -0.95 18.63 22.70
C SER A 589 -2.22 19.17 23.35
N ASP A 590 -2.24 20.47 23.61
CA ASP A 590 -3.44 21.20 24.02
C ASP A 590 -4.35 21.58 22.83
N TYR A 591 -3.96 21.24 21.60
CA TYR A 591 -4.75 21.52 20.40
C TYR A 591 -6.12 20.85 20.49
N VAL A 592 -7.18 21.65 20.31
CA VAL A 592 -8.56 21.20 20.24
C VAL A 592 -9.11 21.54 18.86
N PRO A 593 -9.60 20.56 18.09
CA PRO A 593 -10.15 20.84 16.76
C PRO A 593 -11.46 21.64 16.86
N PRO A 594 -11.83 22.40 15.81
CA PRO A 594 -13.08 23.17 15.79
C PRO A 594 -14.29 22.25 16.04
N GLN A 595 -15.10 22.57 17.05
CA GLN A 595 -16.14 21.68 17.57
C GLN A 595 -17.36 21.59 16.66
N GLU A 596 -17.63 22.65 15.90
CA GLU A 596 -18.70 22.74 14.90
C GLU A 596 -18.58 21.68 13.79
N LEU A 597 -17.36 21.22 13.49
CA LEU A 597 -17.12 20.17 12.48
C LEU A 597 -17.63 18.79 12.93
N GLY A 598 -17.90 18.60 14.23
CA GLY A 598 -18.51 17.38 14.75
C GLY A 598 -19.85 17.07 14.10
N GLU A 599 -20.62 18.10 13.70
CA GLU A 599 -21.88 17.96 12.98
C GLU A 599 -21.70 17.34 11.59
N LEU A 600 -20.52 17.46 10.98
CA LEU A 600 -20.22 16.85 9.69
C LEU A 600 -19.92 15.35 9.82
N THR A 601 -19.54 14.85 11.00
CA THR A 601 -19.23 13.43 11.17
C THR A 601 -20.45 12.50 11.14
N GLY A 602 -21.66 13.06 11.29
CA GLY A 602 -22.92 12.32 11.23
C GLY A 602 -24.03 13.12 10.58
N LEU A 603 -24.53 12.67 9.43
CA LEU A 603 -25.70 13.25 8.77
C LEU A 603 -26.99 12.61 9.27
N SER A 604 -28.06 13.38 9.40
CA SER A 604 -29.40 12.83 9.63
C SER A 604 -29.95 12.19 8.34
N ALA A 605 -30.87 11.23 8.45
CA ALA A 605 -31.51 10.56 7.31
C ALA A 605 -32.13 11.50 6.26
N GLU A 606 -32.57 12.70 6.66
CA GLU A 606 -33.17 13.71 5.77
C GLU A 606 -32.17 14.54 4.96
N ASN A 607 -30.86 14.44 5.22
CA ASN A 607 -29.86 15.33 4.65
C ASN A 607 -28.92 14.60 3.68
N GLU A 608 -28.48 15.34 2.67
CA GLU A 608 -27.34 15.00 1.81
C GLU A 608 -26.25 16.08 1.93
N LEU A 609 -25.01 15.66 1.66
CA LEU A 609 -23.84 16.52 1.63
C LEU A 609 -23.08 16.29 0.32
N GLU A 610 -22.74 17.40 -0.34
CA GLU A 610 -21.82 17.45 -1.48
C GLU A 610 -20.58 18.23 -1.06
N PHE A 611 -19.40 17.72 -1.35
CA PHE A 611 -18.15 18.43 -1.13
C PHE A 611 -17.26 18.32 -2.36
N GLU A 612 -16.93 19.47 -2.94
CA GLU A 612 -16.08 19.58 -4.12
C GLU A 612 -14.77 20.27 -3.74
N LEU A 613 -13.65 19.74 -4.21
CA LEU A 613 -12.31 20.16 -3.80
C LEU A 613 -11.37 20.21 -5.00
N GLU A 614 -10.44 21.17 -4.97
CA GLU A 614 -9.26 21.18 -5.84
C GLU A 614 -8.02 21.05 -4.96
N GLN A 615 -7.25 19.97 -5.14
CA GLN A 615 -6.04 19.72 -4.36
C GLN A 615 -4.81 19.46 -5.25
N GLY A 616 -3.64 19.71 -4.69
CA GLY A 616 -2.34 19.56 -5.32
C GLY A 616 -1.98 20.69 -6.27
N LYS A 617 -0.75 20.63 -6.80
CA LYS A 617 -0.14 21.66 -7.65
C LYS A 617 -1.08 22.09 -8.78
N ASP A 618 -1.36 23.39 -8.86
CA ASP A 618 -2.31 23.99 -9.81
C ASP A 618 -3.74 23.42 -9.76
N GLY A 619 -4.17 22.84 -8.63
CA GLY A 619 -5.51 22.26 -8.44
C GLY A 619 -5.77 21.05 -9.33
N TYR A 620 -4.74 20.23 -9.60
CA TYR A 620 -4.84 19.13 -10.56
C TYR A 620 -5.87 18.07 -10.15
N ALA A 621 -6.11 17.87 -8.85
CA ALA A 621 -7.02 16.86 -8.34
C ALA A 621 -8.40 17.48 -8.12
N LYS A 622 -9.35 17.15 -9.01
CA LYS A 622 -10.73 17.64 -8.97
C LYS A 622 -11.62 16.60 -8.33
N LEU A 623 -11.91 16.78 -7.06
CA LEU A 623 -12.57 15.77 -6.23
C LEU A 623 -14.04 16.12 -6.06
N ILE A 624 -14.88 15.10 -6.09
CA ILE A 624 -16.29 15.19 -5.73
C ILE A 624 -16.62 14.11 -4.72
N HIS A 625 -17.28 14.53 -3.66
CA HIS A 625 -17.77 13.69 -2.59
C HIS A 625 -19.28 13.91 -2.44
N TYR A 626 -20.03 12.81 -2.39
CA TYR A 626 -21.47 12.81 -2.13
C TYR A 626 -21.79 11.84 -1.00
N ARG A 627 -22.52 12.32 0.00
CA ARG A 627 -22.82 11.53 1.20
C ARG A 627 -24.26 11.70 1.62
N THR A 628 -24.88 10.60 2.00
CA THR A 628 -26.15 10.55 2.72
C THR A 628 -25.92 9.98 4.12
N HIS A 629 -26.98 9.79 4.90
CA HIS A 629 -26.88 9.04 6.14
C HIS A 629 -26.45 7.57 5.93
N SER A 630 -26.79 6.99 4.77
CA SER A 630 -26.71 5.55 4.52
C SER A 630 -25.47 5.14 3.72
N PHE A 631 -24.93 6.04 2.89
CA PHE A 631 -23.78 5.76 2.05
C PHE A 631 -22.99 7.00 1.68
N VAL A 632 -21.81 6.76 1.13
CA VAL A 632 -20.90 7.78 0.61
C VAL A 632 -20.28 7.34 -0.71
N MET A 633 -20.09 8.28 -1.62
CA MET A 633 -19.38 8.07 -2.88
C MET A 633 -18.42 9.24 -3.15
N SER A 634 -17.15 8.92 -3.37
CA SER A 634 -16.13 9.88 -3.81
C SER A 634 -15.52 9.45 -5.14
N SER A 635 -15.11 10.42 -5.95
CA SER A 635 -14.28 10.20 -7.12
C SER A 635 -13.38 11.40 -7.44
N ILE A 636 -12.33 11.14 -8.21
CA ILE A 636 -11.52 12.18 -8.84
C ILE A 636 -11.90 12.30 -10.32
N ALA A 637 -12.29 13.48 -10.77
CA ALA A 637 -12.80 13.71 -12.11
C ALA A 637 -11.66 13.92 -13.13
N ASP A 638 -11.71 13.17 -14.25
CA ASP A 638 -10.86 13.35 -15.43
C ASP A 638 -9.33 13.39 -15.14
N PHE A 639 -8.88 12.64 -14.14
CA PHE A 639 -7.48 12.63 -13.73
C PHE A 639 -6.63 11.69 -14.61
N ARG A 640 -5.90 12.28 -15.57
CA ARG A 640 -4.85 11.60 -16.35
C ARG A 640 -5.31 10.30 -17.04
N ALA A 641 -6.56 10.28 -17.51
CA ALA A 641 -7.17 9.10 -18.13
C ALA A 641 -6.32 8.48 -19.25
N GLY A 642 -6.15 7.16 -19.22
CA GLY A 642 -5.38 6.38 -20.19
C GLY A 642 -3.86 6.40 -20.00
N LEU A 643 -3.35 7.14 -19.01
CA LEU A 643 -1.95 7.08 -18.62
C LEU A 643 -1.71 5.99 -17.58
N LYS A 644 -0.46 5.53 -17.46
CA LYS A 644 -0.04 4.67 -16.35
C LYS A 644 -0.24 5.39 -15.02
N GLY A 645 -0.82 4.71 -14.05
CA GLY A 645 -0.95 5.21 -12.69
C GLY A 645 0.18 4.74 -11.77
N TYR A 646 0.00 5.01 -10.49
CA TYR A 646 0.90 4.68 -9.39
C TYR A 646 0.13 4.16 -8.16
N GLN A 647 -0.41 5.01 -7.31
CA GLN A 647 -1.10 4.60 -6.07
C GLN A 647 -2.44 5.31 -5.89
N GLU A 648 -2.95 5.89 -6.97
CA GLU A 648 -4.16 6.70 -6.97
C GLU A 648 -5.39 5.81 -6.85
N HIS A 649 -6.23 6.16 -5.90
CA HIS A 649 -7.52 5.53 -5.63
C HIS A 649 -8.62 6.43 -6.19
N VAL A 650 -9.28 5.98 -7.26
CA VAL A 650 -9.98 6.87 -8.20
C VAL A 650 -11.48 7.00 -7.94
N LEU A 651 -12.11 5.96 -7.40
CA LEU A 651 -13.52 5.97 -7.02
C LEU A 651 -13.69 5.11 -5.77
N HIS A 652 -14.47 5.59 -4.81
CA HIS A 652 -14.76 4.87 -3.58
C HIS A 652 -16.24 5.00 -3.22
N LEU A 653 -16.90 3.87 -3.01
CA LEU A 653 -18.24 3.79 -2.44
C LEU A 653 -18.14 3.05 -1.11
N ALA A 654 -18.75 3.59 -0.06
CA ALA A 654 -18.85 2.90 1.23
C ALA A 654 -20.25 3.04 1.86
N PHE A 655 -20.64 2.00 2.59
CA PHE A 655 -21.85 1.95 3.41
C PHE A 655 -21.51 1.80 4.89
N SER A 656 -20.34 1.23 5.17
CA SER A 656 -19.74 1.05 6.50
C SER A 656 -18.22 0.89 6.33
N PRO A 657 -17.44 0.75 7.43
CA PRO A 657 -15.99 0.53 7.37
C PRO A 657 -15.57 -0.75 6.65
N VAL A 658 -16.50 -1.71 6.48
CA VAL A 658 -16.22 -3.02 5.85
C VAL A 658 -17.03 -3.26 4.57
N ALA A 659 -18.15 -2.56 4.39
CA ALA A 659 -18.96 -2.65 3.17
C ALA A 659 -18.55 -1.53 2.21
N GLN A 660 -17.51 -1.81 1.42
CA GLN A 660 -16.89 -0.87 0.49
C GLN A 660 -16.85 -1.43 -0.92
N VAL A 661 -16.90 -0.55 -1.91
CA VAL A 661 -16.83 -0.89 -3.33
C VAL A 661 -15.94 0.11 -4.05
N TRP A 662 -14.96 -0.38 -4.78
CA TRP A 662 -14.18 0.42 -5.73
C TRP A 662 -13.78 -0.43 -6.93
N VAL A 663 -13.34 0.24 -7.99
CA VAL A 663 -12.91 -0.39 -9.24
C VAL A 663 -11.53 0.14 -9.61
N ASN A 664 -10.63 -0.76 -10.00
CA ASN A 664 -9.31 -0.40 -10.50
C ASN A 664 -8.86 -1.32 -11.65
N HIS A 665 -7.85 -0.88 -12.38
CA HIS A 665 -7.05 -1.76 -13.23
C HIS A 665 -5.84 -2.24 -12.40
N PRO A 666 -5.68 -3.55 -12.12
CA PRO A 666 -4.57 -4.02 -11.29
C PRO A 666 -3.23 -3.66 -11.91
N GLY A 667 -2.28 -3.15 -11.12
CA GLY A 667 -0.92 -2.86 -11.56
C GLY A 667 -0.07 -4.11 -11.82
N GLU A 668 -0.46 -5.22 -11.20
CA GLU A 668 0.13 -6.54 -11.35
C GLU A 668 -0.92 -7.61 -11.04
N ILE A 669 -0.71 -8.85 -11.50
CA ILE A 669 -1.70 -9.93 -11.37
C ILE A 669 -1.61 -10.71 -10.04
N TYR A 670 -0.57 -10.49 -9.24
CA TYR A 670 -0.40 -11.16 -7.94
C TYR A 670 -1.01 -10.32 -6.82
N ALA A 671 -1.96 -10.91 -6.08
CA ALA A 671 -2.81 -10.20 -5.11
C ALA A 671 -2.06 -9.46 -4.00
N HIS A 672 -0.94 -10.02 -3.53
CA HIS A 672 -0.11 -9.40 -2.48
C HIS A 672 1.27 -9.01 -3.02
N GLY A 673 1.32 -8.60 -4.29
CA GLY A 673 2.52 -8.03 -4.86
C GLY A 673 2.86 -6.68 -4.23
N SER A 674 4.11 -6.28 -4.40
CA SER A 674 4.67 -5.07 -3.77
C SER A 674 4.76 -3.88 -4.74
N GLY A 675 4.20 -4.04 -5.94
CA GLY A 675 4.19 -3.04 -6.97
C GLY A 675 3.55 -1.73 -6.51
N ARG A 676 3.88 -0.65 -7.21
CA ARG A 676 3.20 0.64 -7.05
C ARG A 676 2.94 1.14 -8.47
N PRO A 677 1.78 0.79 -9.07
CA PRO A 677 0.60 0.15 -8.48
C PRO A 677 0.77 -1.35 -8.20
N CYS A 678 0.05 -1.86 -7.19
CA CYS A 678 -0.12 -3.29 -6.94
C CYS A 678 -1.48 -3.79 -7.43
N PHE A 679 -1.91 -4.96 -6.97
CA PHE A 679 -3.19 -5.56 -7.33
C PHE A 679 -4.41 -4.71 -6.91
N TRP A 680 -4.49 -4.31 -5.64
CA TRP A 680 -5.62 -3.54 -5.10
C TRP A 680 -5.38 -2.04 -4.97
N ALA A 681 -4.13 -1.61 -4.75
CA ALA A 681 -3.79 -0.22 -4.52
C ALA A 681 -3.18 0.43 -5.75
N GLY A 682 -3.82 1.50 -6.23
CA GLY A 682 -3.46 2.20 -7.45
C GLY A 682 -4.09 1.59 -8.71
N ASN A 683 -3.64 2.09 -9.85
CA ASN A 683 -4.15 1.69 -11.16
C ASN A 683 -3.00 1.48 -12.15
N GLY A 684 -2.90 0.29 -12.76
CA GLY A 684 -1.95 0.05 -13.85
C GLY A 684 -2.14 1.06 -15.00
N TYR A 685 -3.40 1.38 -15.31
CA TYR A 685 -3.81 2.45 -16.22
C TYR A 685 -5.01 3.18 -15.61
N LEU A 686 -4.94 4.50 -15.52
CA LEU A 686 -5.97 5.33 -14.91
C LEU A 686 -7.23 5.39 -15.78
N PRO A 687 -8.43 5.16 -15.23
CA PRO A 687 -9.66 5.34 -15.97
C PRO A 687 -9.98 6.82 -16.17
N LYS A 688 -10.82 7.14 -17.16
CA LYS A 688 -11.62 8.36 -17.10
C LYS A 688 -12.74 8.14 -16.11
N ALA A 689 -12.70 8.87 -15.00
CA ALA A 689 -13.69 8.80 -13.95
C ALA A 689 -14.58 10.04 -13.94
N ALA A 690 -15.87 9.82 -13.68
CA ALA A 690 -16.83 10.88 -13.43
C ALA A 690 -17.88 10.39 -12.43
N GLN A 691 -18.47 11.33 -11.71
CA GLN A 691 -19.52 11.06 -10.74
C GLN A 691 -20.58 12.14 -10.78
N TYR A 692 -21.83 11.73 -10.61
CA TYR A 692 -22.93 12.60 -10.28
C TYR A 692 -23.69 12.01 -9.10
N LYS A 693 -23.57 12.64 -7.92
CA LYS A 693 -24.14 12.15 -6.67
C LYS A 693 -23.78 10.67 -6.41
N GLY A 694 -24.77 9.78 -6.33
CA GLY A 694 -24.61 8.34 -6.12
C GLY A 694 -24.43 7.52 -7.41
N LEU A 695 -24.07 8.14 -8.54
CA LEU A 695 -23.75 7.47 -9.80
C LEU A 695 -22.29 7.77 -10.19
N GLY A 696 -21.43 6.75 -10.15
CA GLY A 696 -20.06 6.79 -10.62
C GLY A 696 -19.88 6.03 -11.94
N MET A 697 -19.03 6.55 -12.82
CA MET A 697 -18.78 6.02 -14.16
C MET A 697 -17.27 5.97 -14.42
N LEU A 698 -16.76 4.84 -14.89
CA LEU A 698 -15.34 4.64 -15.17
C LEU A 698 -15.14 4.06 -16.57
N LEU A 699 -14.28 4.68 -17.37
CA LEU A 699 -13.92 4.21 -18.71
C LEU A 699 -12.44 3.82 -18.69
N PHE A 700 -12.09 2.61 -19.11
CA PHE A 700 -10.71 2.13 -19.16
C PHE A 700 -10.26 1.92 -20.60
N ASP A 701 -9.03 2.36 -20.91
CA ASP A 701 -8.31 2.05 -22.15
C ASP A 701 -6.91 1.56 -21.77
N ILE A 702 -6.75 0.24 -21.74
CA ILE A 702 -5.54 -0.45 -21.24
C ILE A 702 -4.64 -0.81 -22.41
N ASP A 703 -3.34 -0.55 -22.25
CA ASP A 703 -2.33 -0.90 -23.24
C ASP A 703 -2.27 -2.41 -23.51
N PRO A 704 -2.15 -2.84 -24.79
CA PRO A 704 -2.04 -4.24 -25.16
C PRO A 704 -0.89 -5.02 -24.53
N ASP A 705 0.19 -4.36 -24.12
CA ASP A 705 1.39 -4.98 -23.55
C ASP A 705 1.26 -5.25 -22.04
N HIS A 706 0.19 -4.79 -21.39
CA HIS A 706 -0.02 -5.04 -19.95
C HIS A 706 -0.50 -6.48 -19.70
N ASP A 707 0.06 -7.13 -18.67
CA ASP A 707 -0.23 -8.53 -18.31
C ASP A 707 -1.70 -8.75 -17.90
N ALA A 708 -2.31 -7.77 -17.24
CA ALA A 708 -3.74 -7.79 -16.93
C ALA A 708 -4.56 -7.29 -18.12
N ASP A 709 -5.43 -8.17 -18.63
CA ASP A 709 -6.38 -7.90 -19.73
C ASP A 709 -7.81 -7.63 -19.25
N TYR A 710 -7.94 -7.26 -17.98
CA TYR A 710 -9.20 -7.14 -17.25
C TYR A 710 -9.12 -6.00 -16.24
N THR A 711 -10.28 -5.56 -15.80
CA THR A 711 -10.46 -4.65 -14.66
C THR A 711 -11.25 -5.38 -13.59
N HIS A 712 -11.18 -4.93 -12.35
CA HIS A 712 -11.91 -5.57 -11.27
C HIS A 712 -12.48 -4.57 -10.26
N ALA A 713 -13.44 -5.05 -9.49
CA ALA A 713 -13.98 -4.33 -8.36
C ALA A 713 -13.73 -5.11 -7.06
N TYR A 714 -13.31 -4.40 -6.02
CA TYR A 714 -13.44 -4.91 -4.67
C TYR A 714 -14.92 -4.80 -4.26
N PHE A 715 -15.51 -5.92 -3.89
CA PHE A 715 -16.89 -6.05 -3.46
C PHE A 715 -16.98 -7.18 -2.42
N PRO A 716 -16.79 -6.89 -1.13
CA PRO A 716 -16.75 -7.91 -0.08
C PRO A 716 -18.16 -8.41 0.19
N ALA A 717 -18.58 -9.50 -0.48
CA ALA A 717 -19.95 -10.00 -0.43
C ALA A 717 -20.40 -10.34 1.01
N TYR A 718 -19.48 -10.73 1.89
CA TYR A 718 -19.76 -11.01 3.29
C TYR A 718 -20.21 -9.78 4.09
N ALA A 719 -19.92 -8.56 3.62
CA ALA A 719 -20.24 -7.32 4.28
C ALA A 719 -21.66 -6.80 3.96
N PHE A 720 -22.36 -7.46 3.03
CA PHE A 720 -23.72 -7.17 2.62
C PHE A 720 -24.69 -8.23 3.17
N THR A 721 -25.91 -7.82 3.54
CA THR A 721 -26.94 -8.73 4.05
C THR A 721 -27.54 -9.59 2.95
N ARG A 722 -27.60 -9.07 1.72
CA ARG A 722 -28.05 -9.78 0.52
C ARG A 722 -27.20 -9.34 -0.66
N VAL A 723 -26.83 -10.28 -1.52
CA VAL A 723 -26.14 -10.01 -2.79
C VAL A 723 -26.84 -10.74 -3.92
N GLU A 724 -26.89 -10.13 -5.10
CA GLU A 724 -27.51 -10.72 -6.29
C GLU A 724 -26.76 -10.41 -7.56
N SER A 725 -26.85 -11.30 -8.55
CA SER A 725 -26.37 -11.06 -9.90
C SER A 725 -27.53 -11.13 -10.90
N ARG A 726 -27.56 -10.20 -11.87
CA ARG A 726 -28.51 -10.19 -13.01
C ARG A 726 -27.79 -9.70 -14.26
N GLY A 727 -27.49 -10.61 -15.19
CA GLY A 727 -26.75 -10.26 -16.40
C GLY A 727 -25.39 -9.65 -16.06
N SER A 728 -25.11 -8.46 -16.58
CA SER A 728 -23.86 -7.72 -16.31
C SER A 728 -23.88 -6.90 -15.02
N TRP A 729 -24.91 -7.07 -14.18
CA TRP A 729 -25.04 -6.39 -12.90
C TRP A 729 -24.75 -7.30 -11.71
N PHE A 730 -24.14 -6.71 -10.68
CA PHE A 730 -23.97 -7.29 -9.35
C PHE A 730 -24.47 -6.30 -8.29
N PHE A 731 -25.23 -6.78 -7.31
CA PHE A 731 -25.96 -5.95 -6.35
C PHE A 731 -25.65 -6.35 -4.92
N GLY A 732 -25.73 -5.38 -4.00
CA GLY A 732 -25.63 -5.59 -2.56
C GLY A 732 -26.61 -4.73 -1.78
N GLU A 733 -27.17 -5.30 -0.73
CA GLU A 733 -28.01 -4.60 0.25
C GLU A 733 -27.31 -4.59 1.61
N ARG A 734 -27.36 -3.46 2.29
CA ARG A 734 -26.96 -3.35 3.70
C ARG A 734 -27.80 -2.29 4.39
N GLU A 735 -28.56 -2.68 5.41
CA GLU A 735 -29.24 -1.75 6.33
C GLU A 735 -30.08 -0.67 5.60
N GLY A 736 -30.79 -1.05 4.53
CA GLY A 736 -31.60 -0.11 3.73
C GLY A 736 -30.81 0.72 2.71
N ALA A 737 -29.50 0.51 2.59
CA ALA A 737 -28.65 1.06 1.54
C ALA A 737 -28.38 0.02 0.45
N TYR A 738 -28.27 0.47 -0.79
CA TYR A 738 -28.17 -0.40 -1.96
C TYR A 738 -26.97 -0.03 -2.85
N ALA A 739 -26.24 -1.05 -3.28
CA ALA A 739 -25.15 -0.96 -4.24
C ALA A 739 -25.53 -1.71 -5.53
N ALA A 740 -25.22 -1.14 -6.69
CA ALA A 740 -25.18 -1.85 -7.96
C ALA A 740 -23.88 -1.57 -8.70
N VAL A 741 -23.27 -2.61 -9.24
CA VAL A 741 -22.07 -2.54 -10.06
C VAL A 741 -22.39 -3.16 -11.41
N TYR A 742 -22.04 -2.46 -12.49
CA TYR A 742 -22.13 -2.95 -13.86
C TYR A 742 -20.76 -2.89 -14.52
N ALA A 743 -20.45 -3.86 -15.37
CA ALA A 743 -19.34 -3.77 -16.30
C ALA A 743 -19.74 -4.24 -17.71
N ALA A 744 -19.27 -3.53 -18.73
CA ALA A 744 -19.55 -3.86 -20.13
C ALA A 744 -19.02 -5.25 -20.53
N GLY A 745 -17.90 -5.67 -19.93
CA GLY A 745 -17.31 -7.01 -20.13
C GLY A 745 -17.99 -8.14 -19.34
N GLY A 746 -19.07 -7.86 -18.60
CA GLY A 746 -19.70 -8.79 -17.67
C GLY A 746 -18.95 -8.89 -16.34
N LEU A 747 -19.56 -9.54 -15.35
CA LEU A 747 -18.99 -9.65 -13.99
C LEU A 747 -18.88 -11.12 -13.57
N GLU A 748 -17.71 -11.51 -13.08
CA GLU A 748 -17.47 -12.82 -12.47
C GLU A 748 -16.91 -12.63 -11.05
N LEU A 749 -17.62 -13.19 -10.06
CA LEU A 749 -17.16 -13.21 -8.66
C LEU A 749 -16.07 -14.26 -8.49
N THR A 750 -14.89 -13.85 -8.03
CA THR A 750 -13.79 -14.76 -7.69
C THR A 750 -14.22 -15.75 -6.61
N THR A 751 -14.08 -17.05 -6.86
CA THR A 751 -14.53 -18.13 -5.96
C THR A 751 -13.41 -18.88 -5.23
N THR A 752 -12.15 -18.50 -5.49
CA THR A 752 -10.95 -19.23 -5.04
C THR A 752 -9.88 -18.27 -4.49
N GLY A 753 -9.01 -18.79 -3.62
CA GLY A 753 -7.85 -18.06 -3.10
C GLY A 753 -8.19 -16.84 -2.25
N VAL A 754 -7.21 -15.96 -2.06
CA VAL A 754 -7.28 -14.83 -1.12
C VAL A 754 -8.40 -13.83 -1.44
N ASN A 755 -8.77 -13.68 -2.72
CA ASN A 755 -9.84 -12.77 -3.16
C ASN A 755 -11.23 -13.43 -3.20
N ARG A 756 -11.38 -14.66 -2.70
CA ARG A 756 -12.65 -15.39 -2.73
C ARG A 756 -13.77 -14.58 -2.11
N GLY A 757 -14.84 -14.36 -2.88
CA GLY A 757 -16.04 -13.67 -2.43
C GLY A 757 -15.89 -12.17 -2.20
N ARG A 758 -14.76 -11.56 -2.63
CA ARG A 758 -14.54 -10.11 -2.51
C ARG A 758 -14.10 -9.41 -3.79
N GLU A 759 -13.89 -10.15 -4.88
CA GLU A 759 -13.44 -9.59 -6.16
C GLU A 759 -14.44 -9.90 -7.27
N LEU A 760 -14.89 -8.87 -7.98
CA LEU A 760 -15.62 -9.01 -9.23
C LEU A 760 -14.70 -8.66 -10.39
N THR A 761 -14.42 -9.61 -11.28
CA THR A 761 -13.59 -9.38 -12.46
C THR A 761 -14.45 -9.11 -13.70
N SER A 762 -13.97 -8.23 -14.57
CA SER A 762 -14.55 -7.98 -15.91
C SER A 762 -13.45 -7.98 -16.96
N LYS A 763 -13.55 -8.91 -17.91
CA LYS A 763 -12.59 -9.04 -19.01
C LYS A 763 -12.69 -7.89 -20.01
N GLY A 764 -11.56 -7.54 -20.62
CA GLY A 764 -11.45 -6.56 -21.70
C GLY A 764 -10.46 -5.45 -21.39
N ARG A 765 -9.58 -5.14 -22.36
CA ARG A 765 -8.65 -4.00 -22.30
C ARG A 765 -9.35 -2.65 -22.42
N ARG A 766 -10.51 -2.64 -23.06
CA ARG A 766 -11.45 -1.52 -23.01
C ARG A 766 -12.67 -1.94 -22.23
N ASN A 767 -13.04 -1.15 -21.24
CA ASN A 767 -14.17 -1.47 -20.40
C ASN A 767 -14.87 -0.21 -19.88
N VAL A 768 -16.15 -0.37 -19.56
CA VAL A 768 -17.00 0.67 -18.98
C VAL A 768 -17.63 0.09 -17.74
N TRP A 769 -17.46 0.78 -16.61
CA TRP A 769 -18.09 0.43 -15.34
C TRP A 769 -19.07 1.51 -14.90
N LEU A 770 -20.16 1.06 -14.27
CA LEU A 770 -21.05 1.90 -13.48
C LEU A 770 -21.02 1.41 -12.04
N VAL A 771 -20.92 2.33 -11.09
CA VAL A 771 -21.09 2.08 -9.66
C VAL A 771 -22.22 2.96 -9.18
N VAL A 772 -23.28 2.36 -8.69
CA VAL A 772 -24.50 3.05 -8.28
C VAL A 772 -24.76 2.78 -6.81
N ALA A 773 -24.99 3.86 -6.07
CA ALA A 773 -25.39 3.83 -4.68
C ALA A 773 -26.75 4.49 -4.52
N SER A 774 -27.57 3.92 -3.65
CA SER A 774 -28.89 4.44 -3.30
C SER A 774 -29.31 3.93 -1.92
N ASP A 775 -30.52 4.27 -1.50
CA ASP A 775 -31.10 3.84 -0.22
C ASP A 775 -32.63 3.78 -0.26
N ASP A 776 -33.21 3.35 0.86
CA ASP A 776 -34.64 3.12 1.06
C ASP A 776 -35.53 4.36 0.89
N ARG A 777 -34.92 5.55 0.90
CA ARG A 777 -35.59 6.83 0.60
C ARG A 777 -35.76 7.06 -0.89
N GLU A 778 -34.85 6.56 -1.71
CA GLU A 778 -34.92 6.65 -3.17
C GLU A 778 -35.67 5.46 -3.78
N PHE A 779 -35.45 4.24 -3.26
CA PHE A 779 -36.15 3.03 -3.67
C PHE A 779 -36.69 2.31 -2.45
N ARG A 780 -37.99 2.02 -2.37
CA ARG A 780 -38.61 1.48 -1.14
C ARG A 780 -38.12 0.08 -0.73
N SER A 781 -37.44 -0.62 -1.63
CA SER A 781 -36.90 -1.96 -1.38
C SER A 781 -35.74 -2.28 -2.31
N PHE A 782 -34.91 -3.23 -1.91
CA PHE A 782 -33.81 -3.74 -2.74
C PHE A 782 -34.30 -4.35 -4.05
N ASP A 783 -35.43 -5.06 -4.05
CA ASP A 783 -36.01 -5.63 -5.27
C ASP A 783 -36.47 -4.53 -6.26
N GLN A 784 -37.04 -3.42 -5.76
CA GLN A 784 -37.40 -2.27 -6.59
C GLN A 784 -36.15 -1.61 -7.18
N PHE A 785 -35.08 -1.49 -6.40
CA PHE A 785 -33.81 -0.97 -6.88
C PHE A 785 -33.21 -1.86 -7.98
N ILE A 786 -33.15 -3.18 -7.78
CA ILE A 786 -32.68 -4.14 -8.79
C ILE A 786 -33.50 -4.01 -10.08
N GLU A 787 -34.83 -4.05 -9.99
CA GLU A 787 -35.70 -3.96 -11.16
C GLU A 787 -35.48 -2.65 -11.92
N SER A 788 -35.33 -1.54 -11.20
CA SER A 788 -35.03 -0.23 -11.78
C SER A 788 -33.70 -0.22 -12.54
N MET A 789 -32.62 -0.75 -11.94
CA MET A 789 -31.29 -0.82 -12.59
C MET A 789 -31.26 -1.76 -13.80
N VAL A 790 -32.02 -2.86 -13.76
CA VAL A 790 -32.08 -3.84 -14.86
C VAL A 790 -32.92 -3.32 -16.02
N THR A 791 -33.94 -2.51 -15.75
CA THR A 791 -34.87 -2.00 -16.78
C THR A 791 -34.52 -0.60 -17.29
N MET A 792 -33.63 0.14 -16.61
CA MET A 792 -33.24 1.48 -17.06
C MET A 792 -32.58 1.44 -18.46
N PRO A 793 -32.91 2.39 -19.35
CA PRO A 793 -32.21 2.52 -20.62
C PRO A 793 -30.71 2.75 -20.41
N LEU A 794 -29.91 1.81 -20.92
CA LEU A 794 -28.47 1.80 -20.81
C LEU A 794 -27.86 1.55 -22.20
N GLU A 795 -27.16 2.55 -22.73
CA GLU A 795 -26.40 2.45 -23.97
C GLU A 795 -24.91 2.50 -23.65
N VAL A 796 -24.19 1.41 -23.88
CA VAL A 796 -22.76 1.29 -23.57
C VAL A 796 -22.00 0.78 -24.77
N SER A 797 -20.86 1.41 -25.06
CA SER A 797 -19.90 0.96 -26.05
C SER A 797 -18.51 0.94 -25.44
N ALA A 798 -17.98 -0.25 -25.16
CA ALA A 798 -16.60 -0.43 -24.72
C ALA A 798 -15.60 -0.05 -25.84
N GLU A 799 -15.96 -0.26 -27.11
CA GLU A 799 -15.08 0.06 -28.24
C GLU A 799 -14.84 1.56 -28.39
N THR A 800 -15.92 2.35 -28.32
CA THR A 800 -15.85 3.83 -28.43
C THR A 800 -15.71 4.53 -27.08
N LEU A 801 -15.72 3.78 -25.97
CA LEU A 801 -15.68 4.27 -24.59
C LEU A 801 -16.71 5.37 -24.36
N GLN A 802 -17.97 5.00 -24.58
CA GLN A 802 -19.13 5.86 -24.42
C GLN A 802 -20.20 5.15 -23.60
N VAL A 803 -20.89 5.92 -22.77
CA VAL A 803 -21.99 5.43 -21.96
C VAL A 803 -23.04 6.51 -21.78
N ARG A 804 -24.29 6.10 -21.95
CA ARG A 804 -25.48 6.88 -21.66
C ARG A 804 -26.41 6.05 -20.78
N VAL A 805 -26.86 6.65 -19.69
CA VAL A 805 -27.81 6.08 -18.74
C VAL A 805 -29.00 7.02 -18.63
N GLU A 806 -30.22 6.52 -18.74
CA GLU A 806 -31.41 7.24 -18.26
C GLU A 806 -31.68 6.83 -16.81
N ASP A 807 -30.95 7.44 -15.87
CA ASP A 807 -31.08 7.13 -14.44
C ASP A 807 -32.46 7.60 -13.94
N PRO A 808 -33.22 6.77 -13.21
CA PRO A 808 -34.56 7.11 -12.71
C PRO A 808 -34.60 8.33 -11.77
N ARG A 809 -33.46 8.69 -11.17
CA ARG A 809 -33.32 9.83 -10.24
C ARG A 809 -32.75 11.05 -10.92
N TYR A 810 -31.78 10.86 -11.82
CA TYR A 810 -30.97 11.96 -12.38
C TYR A 810 -31.32 12.31 -13.83
N GLY A 811 -32.08 11.46 -14.53
CA GLY A 811 -32.42 11.65 -15.94
C GLY A 811 -31.30 11.19 -16.88
N ASP A 812 -31.10 11.92 -17.97
CA ASP A 812 -30.13 11.56 -19.02
C ASP A 812 -28.70 11.91 -18.57
N VAL A 813 -27.89 10.89 -18.26
CA VAL A 813 -26.49 11.03 -17.86
C VAL A 813 -25.58 10.43 -18.93
N ARG A 814 -24.57 11.19 -19.39
CA ARG A 814 -23.66 10.76 -20.46
C ARG A 814 -22.21 11.02 -20.09
N LEU A 815 -21.36 10.07 -20.46
CA LEU A 815 -19.91 10.21 -20.40
C LEU A 815 -19.28 9.57 -21.65
N GLY A 816 -18.29 10.23 -22.21
CA GLY A 816 -17.46 9.69 -23.29
C GLY A 816 -15.98 9.95 -23.04
N TRP A 817 -15.10 9.15 -23.65
CA TRP A 817 -13.66 9.28 -23.48
C TRP A 817 -13.14 10.71 -23.73
N LYS A 818 -13.63 11.36 -24.77
CA LYS A 818 -13.26 12.75 -25.14
C LYS A 818 -14.34 13.79 -24.81
N GLU A 819 -15.44 13.37 -24.20
CA GLU A 819 -16.60 14.22 -23.90
C GLU A 819 -16.71 14.44 -22.39
N PRO A 820 -17.15 15.62 -21.91
CA PRO A 820 -17.34 15.83 -20.49
C PRO A 820 -18.55 15.03 -19.97
N LEU A 821 -18.66 14.92 -18.64
CA LEU A 821 -19.90 14.44 -18.01
C LEU A 821 -21.03 15.44 -18.28
N THR A 822 -22.16 14.96 -18.77
CA THR A 822 -23.39 15.77 -18.90
C THR A 822 -24.57 15.12 -18.20
N VAL A 823 -25.40 15.92 -17.55
CA VAL A 823 -26.67 15.52 -16.91
C VAL A 823 -27.79 16.39 -17.47
N ASN A 824 -28.79 15.77 -18.09
CA ASN A 824 -29.90 16.44 -18.78
C ASN A 824 -29.44 17.52 -19.79
N GLY A 825 -28.32 17.27 -20.46
CA GLY A 825 -27.70 18.19 -21.43
C GLY A 825 -26.82 19.28 -20.83
N GLU A 826 -26.75 19.41 -19.50
CA GLU A 826 -25.87 20.36 -18.82
C GLU A 826 -24.54 19.70 -18.44
N THR A 827 -23.43 20.41 -18.65
CA THR A 827 -22.10 19.90 -18.31
C THR A 827 -21.85 20.03 -16.81
N VAL A 828 -21.42 18.94 -16.17
CA VAL A 828 -21.00 18.93 -14.76
C VAL A 828 -19.51 19.27 -14.70
N GLN A 829 -19.14 20.28 -13.90
CA GLN A 829 -17.74 20.70 -13.75
C GLN A 829 -17.39 21.02 -12.29
N ILE A 830 -16.23 20.52 -11.87
CA ILE A 830 -15.55 20.89 -10.62
C ILE A 830 -14.46 21.89 -10.99
N ARG A 831 -14.67 23.15 -10.63
CA ARG A 831 -13.74 24.28 -10.89
C ARG A 831 -13.98 25.37 -9.87
N ASP A 832 -12.94 26.17 -9.64
CA ASP A 832 -12.98 27.37 -8.80
C ASP A 832 -13.42 27.07 -7.36
N CYS A 833 -13.08 25.88 -6.86
CA CYS A 833 -13.37 25.42 -5.50
C CYS A 833 -12.16 25.61 -4.59
N GLY A 834 -10.94 25.54 -5.14
CA GLY A 834 -9.69 25.70 -4.39
C GLY A 834 -9.47 24.65 -3.30
N GLY A 835 -8.40 24.83 -2.50
CA GLY A 835 -8.05 23.94 -1.41
C GLY A 835 -9.11 23.87 -0.31
N GLU A 836 -9.72 25.00 0.07
CA GLU A 836 -10.79 25.02 1.10
C GLU A 836 -12.05 24.25 0.67
N GLY A 837 -12.26 24.12 -0.64
CA GLY A 837 -13.38 23.40 -1.23
C GLY A 837 -14.73 24.10 -1.09
N ARG A 838 -15.76 23.49 -1.68
CA ARG A 838 -17.15 23.94 -1.65
C ARG A 838 -18.02 22.86 -1.03
N LEU A 839 -18.45 23.08 0.21
CA LEU A 839 -19.35 22.18 0.93
C LEU A 839 -20.79 22.67 0.83
N THR A 840 -21.69 21.79 0.38
CA THR A 840 -23.12 22.06 0.29
C THR A 840 -23.92 20.99 1.03
N ARG A 841 -24.83 21.41 1.91
CA ARG A 841 -25.75 20.53 2.63
C ARG A 841 -27.18 20.85 2.23
N LYS A 842 -27.96 19.83 1.87
CA LYS A 842 -29.36 19.97 1.41
C LYS A 842 -30.24 18.96 2.11
N VAL A 843 -31.53 19.29 2.24
CA VAL A 843 -32.56 18.32 2.61
C VAL A 843 -32.91 17.51 1.37
N ARG A 844 -32.92 16.18 1.47
CA ARG A 844 -33.24 15.28 0.36
C ARG A 844 -34.73 15.36 0.02
N GLU A 845 -35.03 15.46 -1.26
CA GLU A 845 -36.41 15.36 -1.75
C GLU A 845 -36.95 13.93 -1.51
N ALA A 846 -38.24 13.80 -1.22
CA ALA A 846 -38.87 12.49 -0.96
C ALA A 846 -38.96 11.65 -2.24
N ALA A 847 -38.94 10.31 -2.09
CA ALA A 847 -38.87 9.30 -3.16
C ALA A 847 -39.62 9.64 -4.45
N VAL A 848 -38.97 9.39 -5.60
CA VAL A 848 -39.64 9.31 -6.90
C VAL A 848 -40.68 8.18 -6.82
N GLN A 849 -41.93 8.47 -7.20
CA GLN A 849 -43.08 7.56 -7.02
C GLN A 849 -42.95 6.22 -7.73
#